data_AF-A0A819ES31-F1
#
_entry.id   AF-A0A819ES31-F1
#
_cell.length_a   1.000
_cell.length_b   1.000
_cell.length_c   1.000
_cell.angle_alpha   90.00
_cell.angle_beta   90.00
_cell.angle_gamma   90.00
#
_symmetry.space_group_name_H-M   'P 1'
#
loop_
_entity.id
_entity.type
_entity.pdbx_description
1 polymer ?
#
loop_
_entity_poly.entity_id
_entity_poly.type
_entity_poly.pdbx_seq_one_letter_code
_entity_poly.pdbx_strand_id
1 'polypeptide(L)'
;MCTFSRIVILFFLRSIVNQSITDAFRNNADECCETGRIEAERTKTCNMALQSLITEHNKNISTNCLFLTHICCLSNLRSYFCEEGLKSALRLLPCNQKKLDSKDSYQICCKCCELGIRAGRDKADCEPVAVLDERCGEQFTNCCLKAKSLNCDMGFQMDDDHQRCRDINECLSNPCPNTMQCENTPGSFRCIEGCEHGYTWSIKHGACRDIDECALNKHNCIFGHRCENMPGSYRCIRERNCGTGYQVDPVTQTCVDVDECEQDIDECGQVMIYYYNRIGEKARALSKCAPQNCTSGEKFNAFHGRCEKIQCRSGFSVTSLGKCVDVNECGQNPSPCKRSERCDNTPGSYRCVQTFTCASGLQMKDLECLDIDECAIGNHTCLSPATCKNTYGSFYCQCPTGFVSKHGTCVDDDECAGGNLVCPINSLCRNTPGSYACDCISGYKMIAERAFCEDINECEISPNTCEQRCINVQGSYYCLCNEGYRLNSDKQTCRDLDECSMIDNLCQYHCVNTLGSYKCICPSGFTIERGRHCQDIDECQIGTHNCLVNDVCVNLHGEFRCYSVQCPQGYEKIANYRCHLSTQWCNEHQNDTNLRCTNDKPMKYVYSFISIPAKIRRPTEIFRIRNSQLNINQHTEFDLRLINVNDSHKNLSQITVDNFQIKSFSPHNAYLMVLKELSPLQEIELEIQMKIFTNKILNSITIMKVLVYINQYNFYP
;
A
#
# COMPACT_ATOMS: atom_id res chain seq x y z
N MET A 1 44.07 -26.81 10.78
CA MET A 1 45.39 -26.15 10.97
C MET A 1 45.77 -25.98 12.45
N CYS A 2 46.30 -27.03 13.10
CA CYS A 2 46.95 -26.92 14.44
C CYS A 2 48.41 -27.45 14.44
N THR A 3 48.96 -27.83 13.28
CA THR A 3 50.26 -28.51 13.17
C THR A 3 51.37 -27.60 12.62
N PHE A 4 51.07 -26.68 11.72
CA PHE A 4 52.08 -25.76 11.15
C PHE A 4 52.54 -24.66 12.13
N SER A 5 51.69 -24.28 13.09
CA SER A 5 52.06 -23.33 14.15
C SER A 5 53.14 -23.92 15.09
N ARG A 6 53.16 -25.24 15.29
CA ARG A 6 54.17 -25.89 16.16
C ARG A 6 55.59 -25.85 15.59
N ILE A 7 55.80 -25.92 14.27
CA ILE A 7 57.15 -26.01 13.69
C ILE A 7 57.87 -24.65 13.70
N VAL A 8 57.16 -23.57 13.42
CA VAL A 8 57.72 -22.20 13.50
C VAL A 8 57.95 -21.80 14.96
N ILE A 9 57.04 -22.18 15.87
CA ILE A 9 57.23 -22.02 17.31
C ILE A 9 58.42 -22.86 17.79
N LEU A 10 58.64 -24.09 17.30
CA LEU A 10 59.80 -24.92 17.63
C LEU A 10 61.13 -24.36 17.10
N PHE A 11 61.13 -23.69 15.93
CA PHE A 11 62.31 -22.99 15.42
C PHE A 11 62.64 -21.72 16.23
N PHE A 12 61.63 -20.96 16.65
CA PHE A 12 61.81 -19.80 17.53
C PHE A 12 62.26 -20.21 18.95
N LEU A 13 61.69 -21.29 19.49
CA LEU A 13 62.12 -21.88 20.76
C LEU A 13 63.56 -22.41 20.70
N ARG A 14 64.03 -22.84 19.51
CA ARG A 14 65.44 -23.25 19.31
C ARG A 14 66.42 -22.07 19.25
N SER A 15 65.97 -20.86 18.90
CA SER A 15 66.83 -19.67 18.88
C SER A 15 66.90 -18.94 20.23
N ILE A 16 66.04 -19.32 21.19
CA ILE A 16 65.99 -18.81 22.57
C ILE A 16 66.36 -19.94 23.55
N VAL A 17 67.18 -20.92 23.12
CA VAL A 17 67.84 -21.86 24.03
C VAL A 17 68.99 -21.13 24.73
N ASN A 18 68.66 -20.32 25.73
CA ASN A 18 69.52 -20.16 26.93
C ASN A 18 68.89 -19.44 28.12
N GLN A 19 67.57 -19.18 28.15
CA GLN A 19 66.92 -18.72 29.39
C GLN A 19 65.59 -19.44 29.60
N SER A 20 65.41 -19.91 30.83
CA SER A 20 64.23 -20.62 31.35
C SER A 20 62.93 -19.90 31.00
N ILE A 21 62.15 -20.50 30.11
CA ILE A 21 60.84 -20.03 29.67
C ILE A 21 59.85 -20.27 30.83
N THR A 22 59.47 -19.19 31.50
CA THR A 22 58.41 -19.18 32.51
C THR A 22 57.04 -19.09 31.83
N ASP A 23 55.97 -19.60 32.46
CA ASP A 23 54.59 -19.55 31.96
C ASP A 23 54.12 -18.13 31.58
N ALA A 24 54.76 -17.10 32.14
CA ALA A 24 54.57 -15.70 31.77
C ALA A 24 54.91 -15.39 30.30
N PHE A 25 55.88 -16.08 29.69
CA PHE A 25 56.27 -15.85 28.29
C PHE A 25 55.27 -16.48 27.31
N ARG A 26 54.62 -17.58 27.70
CA ARG A 26 53.61 -18.29 26.90
C ARG A 26 52.30 -17.51 26.86
N ASN A 27 51.87 -17.01 28.02
CA ASN A 27 50.68 -16.14 28.12
C ASN A 27 50.85 -14.85 27.31
N ASN A 28 52.05 -14.25 27.33
CA ASN A 28 52.34 -13.07 26.51
C ASN A 28 52.30 -13.39 25.00
N ALA A 29 52.75 -14.57 24.55
CA ALA A 29 52.74 -14.94 23.14
C ALA A 29 51.32 -15.15 22.58
N ASP A 30 50.43 -15.76 23.37
CA ASP A 30 49.02 -15.96 22.99
C ASP A 30 48.26 -14.63 22.92
N GLU A 31 48.51 -13.72 23.87
CA GLU A 31 47.93 -12.37 23.89
C GLU A 31 48.39 -11.52 22.69
N CYS A 32 49.68 -11.62 22.32
CA CYS A 32 50.21 -11.00 21.10
C CYS A 32 49.56 -11.59 19.84
N CYS A 33 49.41 -12.93 19.76
CA CYS A 33 48.82 -13.56 18.58
C CYS A 33 47.33 -13.21 18.43
N GLU A 34 46.59 -13.11 19.54
CA GLU A 34 45.19 -12.69 19.58
C GLU A 34 45.01 -11.23 19.13
N THR A 35 45.92 -10.35 19.54
CA THR A 35 45.94 -8.95 19.06
C THR A 35 46.13 -8.88 17.54
N GLY A 36 47.02 -9.70 16.98
CA GLY A 36 47.22 -9.80 15.53
C GLY A 36 45.99 -10.35 14.79
N ARG A 37 45.25 -11.27 15.42
CA ARG A 37 43.99 -11.80 14.89
C ARG A 37 42.88 -10.74 14.85
N ILE A 38 42.71 -9.98 15.93
CA ILE A 38 41.71 -8.90 16.01
C ILE A 38 42.00 -7.84 14.94
N GLU A 39 43.26 -7.47 14.75
CA GLU A 39 43.66 -6.52 13.72
C GLU A 39 43.35 -7.05 12.31
N ALA A 40 43.68 -8.30 12.02
CA ALA A 40 43.33 -8.94 10.74
C ALA A 40 41.81 -8.97 10.47
N GLU A 41 40.99 -9.19 11.51
CA GLU A 41 39.53 -9.17 11.40
C GLU A 41 38.99 -7.77 11.11
N ARG A 42 39.56 -6.75 11.76
CA ARG A 42 39.10 -5.36 11.72
C ARG A 42 39.55 -4.60 10.47
N THR A 43 40.83 -4.67 10.11
CA THR A 43 41.40 -3.81 9.05
C THR A 43 41.65 -4.54 7.74
N LYS A 44 41.53 -5.87 7.72
CA LYS A 44 41.75 -6.73 6.54
C LYS A 44 43.12 -6.53 5.87
N THR A 45 44.07 -5.91 6.59
CA THR A 45 45.47 -5.66 6.19
C THR A 45 46.36 -5.83 7.42
N CYS A 46 47.65 -6.08 7.23
CA CYS A 46 48.61 -6.16 8.34
C CYS A 46 49.60 -4.97 8.32
N ASN A 47 49.09 -3.76 8.08
CA ASN A 47 49.92 -2.55 8.12
C ASN A 47 50.06 -2.07 9.57
N MET A 48 51.01 -2.63 10.31
CA MET A 48 51.33 -2.10 11.63
C MET A 48 52.14 -0.81 11.49
N ALA A 49 51.50 0.34 11.66
CA ALA A 49 52.21 1.58 11.96
C ALA A 49 52.90 1.43 13.33
N LEU A 50 54.22 1.63 13.37
CA LEU A 50 55.10 1.42 14.54
C LEU A 50 54.71 2.23 15.80
N GLN A 51 53.66 3.05 15.77
CA GLN A 51 53.35 4.06 16.78
C GLN A 51 52.05 3.84 17.57
N SER A 52 51.13 2.96 17.18
CA SER A 52 49.79 2.92 17.79
C SER A 52 49.54 1.84 18.86
N LEU A 53 50.55 1.03 19.22
CA LEU A 53 50.44 0.00 20.27
C LEU A 53 51.16 0.36 21.58
N ILE A 54 51.74 1.56 21.68
CA ILE A 54 52.40 2.04 22.91
C ILE A 54 51.46 3.03 23.62
N THR A 55 50.33 2.55 24.13
CA THR A 55 49.53 3.29 25.11
C THR A 55 48.94 2.34 26.14
N GLU A 56 49.48 2.47 27.36
CA GLU A 56 48.93 2.13 28.68
C GLU A 56 48.49 0.69 28.98
N HIS A 57 49.43 -0.25 28.95
CA HIS A 57 49.80 -1.10 30.11
C HIS A 57 50.98 -2.02 29.70
N ASN A 58 52.04 -2.05 30.52
CA ASN A 58 53.27 -2.87 30.39
C ASN A 58 54.33 -2.47 29.34
N LYS A 59 55.30 -1.66 29.80
CA LYS A 59 56.61 -1.35 29.19
C LYS A 59 57.59 -2.55 29.10
N ASN A 60 57.14 -3.76 28.77
CA ASN A 60 58.03 -4.92 28.61
C ASN A 60 57.63 -5.86 27.46
N ILE A 61 57.15 -5.29 26.35
CA ILE A 61 56.81 -6.04 25.15
C ILE A 61 58.01 -5.99 24.20
N SER A 62 58.76 -7.09 24.14
CA SER A 62 59.93 -7.25 23.27
C SER A 62 59.55 -7.16 21.78
N THR A 63 60.50 -6.78 20.93
CA THR A 63 60.41 -6.87 19.46
C THR A 63 59.84 -8.19 18.94
N ASN A 64 59.97 -9.28 19.70
CA ASN A 64 59.41 -10.59 19.37
C ASN A 64 57.87 -10.62 19.37
N CYS A 65 57.19 -9.84 20.22
CA CYS A 65 55.72 -9.78 20.25
C CYS A 65 55.18 -9.01 19.03
N LEU A 66 55.85 -7.95 18.59
CA LEU A 66 55.52 -7.24 17.34
C LEU A 66 55.69 -8.18 16.12
N PHE A 67 56.72 -9.02 16.14
CA PHE A 67 56.94 -9.99 15.06
C PHE A 67 55.86 -11.11 15.08
N LEU A 68 55.49 -11.61 16.26
CA LEU A 68 54.43 -12.61 16.43
C LEU A 68 53.05 -12.07 16.02
N THR A 69 52.68 -10.85 16.43
CA THR A 69 51.42 -10.17 16.02
C THR A 69 51.33 -10.10 14.49
N HIS A 70 52.41 -9.69 13.80
CA HIS A 70 52.44 -9.62 12.34
C HIS A 70 52.25 -11.01 11.69
N ILE A 71 52.94 -12.03 12.18
CA ILE A 71 52.83 -13.40 11.65
C ILE A 71 51.43 -13.95 11.85
N CYS A 72 50.84 -13.78 13.04
CA CYS A 72 49.49 -14.24 13.34
C CYS A 72 48.43 -13.48 12.50
N CYS A 73 48.60 -12.18 12.31
CA CYS A 73 47.77 -11.37 11.42
C CYS A 73 47.80 -11.91 9.97
N LEU A 74 49.01 -12.13 9.41
CA LEU A 74 49.16 -12.67 8.05
C LEU A 74 48.60 -14.09 7.91
N SER A 75 48.78 -14.94 8.91
CA SER A 75 48.22 -16.29 8.93
C SER A 75 46.69 -16.26 8.93
N ASN A 76 46.10 -15.35 9.70
CA ASN A 76 44.65 -15.24 9.78
C ASN A 76 44.04 -14.64 8.50
N LEU A 77 44.68 -13.64 7.90
CA LEU A 77 44.29 -13.13 6.58
C LEU A 77 44.34 -14.22 5.51
N ARG A 78 45.37 -15.10 5.52
CA ARG A 78 45.45 -16.23 4.57
C ARG A 78 44.28 -17.19 4.69
N SER A 79 43.86 -17.54 5.90
CA SER A 79 42.68 -18.40 6.14
C SER A 79 41.39 -17.72 5.69
N TYR A 80 41.21 -16.45 6.06
CA TYR A 80 40.04 -15.65 5.66
C TYR A 80 39.89 -15.56 4.13
N PHE A 81 40.97 -15.24 3.41
CA PHE A 81 40.93 -15.15 1.95
C PHE A 81 40.75 -16.51 1.26
N CYS A 82 41.21 -17.60 1.88
CA CYS A 82 40.93 -18.95 1.39
C CYS A 82 39.44 -19.31 1.49
N GLU A 83 38.77 -18.99 2.62
CA GLU A 83 37.32 -19.20 2.80
C GLU A 83 36.48 -18.36 1.83
N GLU A 84 36.85 -17.11 1.60
CA GLU A 84 36.17 -16.27 0.61
C GLU A 84 36.35 -16.81 -0.82
N GLY A 85 37.53 -17.36 -1.13
CA GLY A 85 37.76 -18.08 -2.40
C GLY A 85 36.87 -19.31 -2.56
N LEU A 86 36.69 -20.08 -1.48
CA LEU A 86 35.80 -21.25 -1.44
C LEU A 86 34.34 -20.86 -1.68
N LYS A 87 33.85 -19.80 -1.01
CA LYS A 87 32.49 -19.28 -1.18
C LYS A 87 32.24 -18.79 -2.60
N SER A 88 33.20 -18.10 -3.20
CA SER A 88 33.12 -17.66 -4.60
C SER A 88 33.02 -18.84 -5.57
N ALA A 89 33.84 -19.89 -5.39
CA ALA A 89 33.81 -21.09 -6.22
C ALA A 89 32.47 -21.86 -6.08
N LEU A 90 31.94 -22.00 -4.86
CA LEU A 90 30.62 -22.61 -4.61
C LEU A 90 29.45 -21.82 -5.23
N ARG A 91 29.63 -20.51 -5.46
CA ARG A 91 28.65 -19.63 -6.14
C ARG A 91 28.86 -19.56 -7.66
N LEU A 92 29.77 -20.35 -8.23
CA LEU A 92 30.13 -20.35 -9.66
C LEU A 92 30.63 -18.99 -10.18
N LEU A 93 31.19 -18.15 -9.30
CA LEU A 93 31.77 -16.86 -9.69
C LEU A 93 33.22 -17.05 -10.18
N PRO A 94 33.68 -16.28 -11.19
CA PRO A 94 35.02 -16.45 -11.74
C PRO A 94 36.10 -16.15 -10.70
N CYS A 95 37.06 -17.07 -10.52
CA CYS A 95 38.20 -16.95 -9.58
C CYS A 95 39.23 -15.83 -9.91
N ASN A 96 38.87 -14.86 -10.76
CA ASN A 96 39.69 -13.73 -11.17
C ASN A 96 39.04 -12.41 -10.74
N GLN A 97 39.17 -12.02 -9.46
CA GLN A 97 38.79 -10.68 -9.01
C GLN A 97 39.83 -10.04 -8.06
N LYS A 98 40.20 -8.80 -8.42
CA LYS A 98 40.84 -7.65 -7.72
C LYS A 98 42.02 -7.86 -6.73
N LYS A 99 42.88 -6.82 -6.66
CA LYS A 99 44.09 -6.72 -5.81
C LYS A 99 43.71 -6.91 -4.34
N LEU A 100 44.07 -8.06 -3.79
CA LEU A 100 44.06 -8.37 -2.36
C LEU A 100 45.51 -8.66 -1.96
N ASP A 101 45.93 -8.19 -0.78
CA ASP A 101 47.33 -8.28 -0.32
C ASP A 101 47.83 -9.73 -0.12
N SER A 102 46.95 -10.73 -0.19
CA SER A 102 47.32 -12.16 -0.36
C SER A 102 46.58 -12.84 -1.52
N LYS A 103 46.79 -12.34 -2.74
CA LYS A 103 46.20 -12.87 -3.99
C LYS A 103 46.37 -14.38 -4.17
N ASP A 104 47.48 -14.95 -3.67
CA ASP A 104 47.82 -16.35 -3.85
C ASP A 104 46.89 -17.30 -3.08
N SER A 105 46.55 -17.00 -1.81
CA SER A 105 45.69 -17.88 -1.00
C SER A 105 44.24 -17.94 -1.50
N TYR A 106 43.69 -16.82 -1.94
CA TYR A 106 42.34 -16.77 -2.55
C TYR A 106 42.29 -17.57 -3.85
N GLN A 107 43.25 -17.34 -4.76
CA GLN A 107 43.26 -18.01 -6.07
C GLN A 107 43.52 -19.51 -5.97
N ILE A 108 44.40 -19.95 -5.07
CA ILE A 108 44.68 -21.36 -4.84
C ILE A 108 43.41 -22.07 -4.33
N CYS A 109 42.76 -21.56 -3.28
CA CYS A 109 41.58 -22.22 -2.71
C CYS A 109 40.36 -22.18 -3.66
N CYS A 110 40.15 -21.08 -4.38
CA CYS A 110 39.06 -20.96 -5.36
C CYS A 110 39.22 -21.97 -6.51
N LYS A 111 40.42 -22.06 -7.12
CA LYS A 111 40.70 -23.01 -8.22
C LYS A 111 40.66 -24.48 -7.76
N CYS A 112 41.16 -24.79 -6.57
CA CYS A 112 41.10 -26.15 -6.01
C CYS A 112 39.65 -26.60 -5.77
N CYS A 113 38.76 -25.71 -5.32
CA CYS A 113 37.35 -26.01 -5.17
C CYS A 113 36.62 -26.16 -6.52
N GLU A 114 36.92 -25.33 -7.53
CA GLU A 114 36.36 -25.51 -8.89
C GLU A 114 36.70 -26.90 -9.48
N LEU A 115 37.94 -27.36 -9.28
CA LEU A 115 38.35 -28.71 -9.68
C LEU A 115 37.57 -29.79 -8.93
N GLY A 116 37.36 -29.61 -7.63
CA GLY A 116 36.55 -30.51 -6.81
C GLY A 116 35.09 -30.58 -7.27
N ILE A 117 34.47 -29.43 -7.58
CA ILE A 117 33.08 -29.37 -8.07
C ILE A 117 32.94 -30.11 -9.41
N ARG A 118 33.89 -29.95 -10.33
CA ARG A 118 33.90 -30.68 -11.62
C ARG A 118 34.03 -32.19 -11.40
N ALA A 119 34.99 -32.62 -10.58
CA ALA A 119 35.16 -34.03 -10.25
C ALA A 119 33.91 -34.65 -9.61
N GLY A 120 33.22 -33.91 -8.73
CA GLY A 120 31.96 -34.36 -8.12
C GLY A 120 30.81 -34.48 -9.13
N ARG A 121 30.67 -33.55 -10.08
CA ARG A 121 29.68 -33.62 -11.18
C ARG A 121 29.92 -34.78 -12.14
N ASP A 122 31.19 -35.05 -12.43
CA ASP A 122 31.60 -36.13 -13.34
C ASP A 122 31.64 -37.52 -12.66
N LYS A 123 31.16 -37.62 -11.41
CA LYS A 123 31.12 -38.84 -10.57
C LYS A 123 32.49 -39.49 -10.33
N ALA A 124 33.58 -38.73 -10.43
CA ALA A 124 34.93 -39.21 -10.11
C ALA A 124 35.14 -39.43 -8.60
N ASP A 125 36.18 -40.15 -8.21
CA ASP A 125 36.54 -40.36 -6.81
C ASP A 125 37.10 -39.09 -6.18
N CYS A 126 36.62 -38.75 -4.98
CA CYS A 126 36.98 -37.51 -4.26
C CYS A 126 38.27 -37.65 -3.43
N GLU A 127 39.20 -38.51 -3.86
CA GLU A 127 40.51 -38.66 -3.22
C GLU A 127 41.47 -37.55 -3.68
N PRO A 128 42.31 -37.01 -2.77
CA PRO A 128 43.26 -35.97 -3.14
C PRO A 128 44.33 -36.52 -4.09
N VAL A 129 44.41 -35.98 -5.31
CA VAL A 129 45.50 -36.29 -6.25
C VAL A 129 46.80 -35.73 -5.68
N ALA A 130 47.75 -36.62 -5.37
CA ALA A 130 48.95 -36.38 -4.57
C ALA A 130 50.02 -35.42 -5.14
N VAL A 131 49.68 -34.48 -6.04
CA VAL A 131 50.67 -33.63 -6.75
C VAL A 131 50.36 -32.12 -6.69
N LEU A 132 49.34 -31.69 -5.95
CA LEU A 132 49.07 -30.26 -5.73
C LEU A 132 49.12 -29.98 -4.24
N ASP A 133 50.06 -29.13 -3.82
CA ASP A 133 50.19 -28.41 -2.53
C ASP A 133 49.26 -28.93 -1.40
N GLU A 134 49.79 -29.39 -0.26
CA GLU A 134 49.00 -29.94 0.88
C GLU A 134 47.76 -29.10 1.27
N ARG A 135 47.73 -27.81 0.93
CA ARG A 135 46.60 -26.89 1.12
C ARG A 135 45.41 -27.08 0.16
N CYS A 136 45.61 -27.72 -1.00
CA CYS A 136 44.61 -27.90 -2.06
C CYS A 136 43.75 -29.15 -1.84
N GLY A 137 44.31 -30.21 -1.25
CA GLY A 137 43.65 -31.51 -1.11
C GLY A 137 42.37 -31.47 -0.26
N GLU A 138 42.41 -30.83 0.90
CA GLU A 138 41.25 -30.73 1.81
C GLU A 138 40.09 -29.93 1.19
N GLN A 139 40.41 -28.83 0.50
CA GLN A 139 39.41 -27.97 -0.16
C GLN A 139 38.78 -28.65 -1.38
N PHE A 140 39.57 -29.42 -2.14
CA PHE A 140 39.09 -30.24 -3.25
C PHE A 140 38.11 -31.31 -2.77
N THR A 141 38.46 -32.08 -1.74
CA THR A 141 37.60 -33.15 -1.21
C THR A 141 36.28 -32.58 -0.66
N ASN A 142 36.32 -31.49 0.10
CA ASN A 142 35.10 -30.86 0.63
C ASN A 142 34.16 -30.37 -0.48
N CYS A 143 34.70 -29.73 -1.53
CA CYS A 143 33.88 -29.27 -2.66
C CYS A 143 33.39 -30.43 -3.54
N CYS A 144 34.18 -31.49 -3.70
CA CYS A 144 33.79 -32.70 -4.45
C CYS A 144 32.64 -33.47 -3.78
N LEU A 145 32.74 -33.68 -2.47
CA LEU A 145 31.67 -34.33 -1.69
C LEU A 145 30.38 -33.49 -1.69
N LYS A 146 30.51 -32.18 -1.59
CA LYS A 146 29.36 -31.24 -1.63
C LYS A 146 28.71 -31.16 -3.02
N ALA A 147 29.48 -31.34 -4.09
CA ALA A 147 28.95 -31.45 -5.44
C ALA A 147 28.25 -32.81 -5.67
N LYS A 148 28.76 -33.90 -5.08
CA LYS A 148 28.06 -35.21 -5.08
C LYS A 148 26.73 -35.17 -4.30
N SER A 149 26.58 -34.31 -3.31
CA SER A 149 25.33 -34.14 -2.53
C SER A 149 24.32 -33.16 -3.15
N LEU A 150 24.67 -32.43 -4.23
CA LEU A 150 23.78 -31.52 -4.94
C LEU A 150 23.19 -32.23 -6.17
N ASN A 151 22.08 -32.94 -5.98
CA ASN A 151 21.35 -33.59 -7.08
C ASN A 151 19.88 -33.11 -7.17
N CYS A 152 19.63 -31.86 -6.77
CA CYS A 152 18.34 -31.18 -6.94
C CYS A 152 18.52 -29.93 -7.80
N ASP A 153 17.57 -29.70 -8.70
CA ASP A 153 17.53 -28.50 -9.54
C ASP A 153 17.41 -27.23 -8.68
N MET A 154 17.86 -26.10 -9.21
CA MET A 154 17.76 -24.79 -8.52
C MET A 154 16.32 -24.52 -8.08
N GLY A 155 16.13 -24.12 -6.81
CA GLY A 155 14.82 -23.95 -6.19
C GLY A 155 14.28 -25.18 -5.44
N PHE A 156 15.03 -26.28 -5.38
CA PHE A 156 14.66 -27.49 -4.61
C PHE A 156 15.75 -27.87 -3.59
N GLN A 157 15.33 -28.30 -2.40
CA GLN A 157 16.14 -28.85 -1.31
C GLN A 157 15.88 -30.33 -1.10
N MET A 158 16.90 -31.11 -0.76
CA MET A 158 16.71 -32.54 -0.44
C MET A 158 15.97 -32.71 0.88
N ASP A 159 15.02 -33.65 0.89
CA ASP A 159 14.30 -34.08 2.09
C ASP A 159 15.27 -34.69 3.12
N ASP A 160 14.86 -34.75 4.40
CA ASP A 160 15.72 -35.21 5.51
C ASP A 160 16.27 -36.64 5.31
N ASP A 161 15.54 -37.48 4.56
CA ASP A 161 15.92 -38.84 4.21
C ASP A 161 16.80 -38.95 2.94
N HIS A 162 17.22 -37.83 2.34
CA HIS A 162 18.16 -37.76 1.22
C HIS A 162 17.74 -38.56 -0.04
N GLN A 163 16.43 -38.77 -0.25
CA GLN A 163 15.91 -39.55 -1.39
C GLN A 163 15.02 -38.76 -2.36
N ARG A 164 14.56 -37.56 -2.00
CA ARG A 164 13.69 -36.73 -2.86
C ARG A 164 14.03 -35.26 -2.74
N CYS A 165 13.92 -34.54 -3.84
CA CYS A 165 14.02 -33.08 -3.89
C CYS A 165 12.64 -32.48 -3.61
N ARG A 166 12.53 -31.69 -2.55
CA ARG A 166 11.35 -30.87 -2.22
C ARG A 166 11.59 -29.44 -2.63
N ASP A 167 10.55 -28.80 -3.11
CA ASP A 167 10.57 -27.38 -3.46
C ASP A 167 10.94 -26.50 -2.25
N ILE A 168 11.77 -25.49 -2.47
CA ILE A 168 12.09 -24.48 -1.45
C ILE A 168 10.94 -23.49 -1.41
N ASN A 169 10.39 -23.21 -0.23
CA ASN A 169 9.36 -22.19 -0.10
C ASN A 169 9.98 -20.81 0.16
N GLU A 170 10.27 -20.06 -0.91
CA GLU A 170 10.89 -18.73 -0.77
C GLU A 170 9.96 -17.70 -0.12
N CYS A 171 8.63 -17.91 -0.12
CA CYS A 171 7.66 -17.00 0.48
C CYS A 171 7.78 -16.87 2.01
N LEU A 172 8.49 -17.77 2.69
CA LEU A 172 8.79 -17.65 4.13
C LEU A 172 9.72 -16.47 4.45
N SER A 173 10.44 -15.96 3.46
CA SER A 173 11.40 -14.85 3.60
C SER A 173 10.86 -13.48 3.17
N ASN A 174 9.56 -13.37 2.87
CA ASN A 174 8.89 -12.18 2.31
C ASN A 174 9.68 -11.53 1.15
N PRO A 175 9.92 -12.25 0.05
CA PRO A 175 10.74 -11.76 -1.06
C PRO A 175 10.00 -10.76 -1.98
N CYS A 176 8.67 -10.60 -1.84
CA CYS A 176 7.85 -9.70 -2.67
C CYS A 176 7.67 -8.30 -2.01
N PRO A 177 7.53 -7.22 -2.80
CA PRO A 177 7.23 -5.88 -2.28
C PRO A 177 5.91 -5.83 -1.49
N ASN A 178 5.78 -4.89 -0.55
CA ASN A 178 4.66 -4.79 0.42
C ASN A 178 3.23 -4.78 -0.16
N THR A 179 3.06 -4.62 -1.47
CA THR A 179 1.77 -4.58 -2.17
C THR A 179 1.43 -5.87 -2.95
N MET A 180 2.30 -6.88 -2.95
CA MET A 180 2.13 -8.13 -3.71
C MET A 180 2.19 -9.37 -2.81
N GLN A 181 1.35 -10.37 -3.09
CA GLN A 181 1.34 -11.65 -2.38
C GLN A 181 2.31 -12.63 -3.05
N CYS A 182 3.07 -13.38 -2.24
CA CYS A 182 4.01 -14.38 -2.74
C CYS A 182 3.29 -15.73 -2.92
N GLU A 183 3.32 -16.27 -4.14
CA GLU A 183 2.88 -17.62 -4.46
C GLU A 183 4.11 -18.49 -4.74
N ASN A 184 4.27 -19.56 -3.95
CA ASN A 184 5.36 -20.50 -4.11
C ASN A 184 5.09 -21.45 -5.27
N THR A 185 6.04 -21.57 -6.19
CA THR A 185 5.92 -22.38 -7.42
C THR A 185 7.04 -23.42 -7.48
N PRO A 186 6.87 -24.56 -8.17
CA PRO A 186 7.94 -25.56 -8.23
C PRO A 186 9.24 -24.99 -8.83
N GLY A 187 10.27 -24.85 -8.01
CA GLY A 187 11.60 -24.33 -8.33
C GLY A 187 11.76 -22.80 -8.23
N SER A 188 10.74 -22.06 -7.79
CA SER A 188 10.77 -20.59 -7.71
C SER A 188 9.57 -20.00 -6.96
N PHE A 189 9.45 -18.68 -6.91
CA PHE A 189 8.22 -18.01 -6.44
C PHE A 189 7.79 -16.96 -7.45
N ARG A 190 6.49 -16.65 -7.47
CA ARG A 190 5.96 -15.50 -8.21
C ARG A 190 5.19 -14.57 -7.29
N CYS A 191 5.37 -13.27 -7.50
CA CYS A 191 4.56 -12.26 -6.83
C CYS A 191 3.30 -12.04 -7.66
N ILE A 192 2.14 -12.38 -7.10
CA ILE A 192 0.84 -12.12 -7.68
C ILE A 192 0.26 -10.83 -7.09
N GLU A 193 -0.62 -10.17 -7.84
CA GLU A 193 -1.43 -9.08 -7.28
C GLU A 193 -2.21 -9.64 -6.11
N GLY A 194 -1.93 -9.11 -4.91
CA GLY A 194 -2.66 -9.48 -3.71
C GLY A 194 -4.07 -8.92 -3.75
N CYS A 195 -4.94 -9.43 -2.88
CA CYS A 195 -6.20 -8.76 -2.60
C CYS A 195 -5.93 -7.32 -2.15
N GLU A 196 -6.82 -6.37 -2.53
CA GLU A 196 -6.75 -4.99 -2.05
C GLU A 196 -6.70 -4.94 -0.51
N HIS A 197 -6.10 -3.87 0.04
CA HIS A 197 -6.00 -3.69 1.49
C HIS A 197 -7.39 -3.83 2.16
N GLY A 198 -7.46 -4.67 3.20
CA GLY A 198 -8.72 -5.02 3.89
C GLY A 198 -9.39 -6.32 3.43
N TYR A 199 -8.83 -7.02 2.42
CA TYR A 199 -9.36 -8.31 1.95
C TYR A 199 -8.34 -9.46 2.11
N THR A 200 -8.84 -10.66 2.38
CA THR A 200 -8.09 -11.91 2.53
C THR A 200 -8.58 -13.00 1.58
N TRP A 201 -7.68 -13.82 1.06
CA TRP A 201 -8.01 -14.85 0.07
C TRP A 201 -8.66 -16.09 0.71
N SER A 202 -9.86 -16.47 0.27
CA SER A 202 -10.54 -17.66 0.75
C SER A 202 -10.32 -18.85 -0.19
N ILE A 203 -9.49 -19.81 0.23
CA ILE A 203 -9.20 -21.05 -0.54
C ILE A 203 -10.48 -21.84 -0.85
N LYS A 204 -11.50 -21.77 0.02
CA LYS A 204 -12.78 -22.46 -0.14
C LYS A 204 -13.69 -21.85 -1.21
N HIS A 205 -13.48 -20.58 -1.58
CA HIS A 205 -14.36 -19.83 -2.51
C HIS A 205 -13.62 -19.25 -3.72
N GLY A 206 -12.28 -19.35 -3.78
CA GLY A 206 -11.49 -18.88 -4.92
C GLY A 206 -11.59 -17.38 -5.18
N ALA A 207 -11.86 -16.58 -4.16
CA ALA A 207 -12.04 -15.13 -4.25
C ALA A 207 -11.54 -14.41 -2.99
N CYS A 208 -11.17 -13.13 -3.15
CA CYS A 208 -10.89 -12.21 -2.06
C CYS A 208 -12.16 -11.95 -1.25
N ARG A 209 -12.11 -12.21 0.05
CA ARG A 209 -13.18 -11.89 0.99
C ARG A 209 -12.69 -10.80 1.93
N ASP A 210 -13.61 -9.95 2.31
CA ASP A 210 -13.36 -8.91 3.29
C ASP A 210 -12.84 -9.48 4.63
N ILE A 211 -11.89 -8.79 5.25
CA ILE A 211 -11.38 -9.13 6.57
C ILE A 211 -12.34 -8.54 7.59
N ASP A 212 -13.04 -9.38 8.36
CA ASP A 212 -13.88 -8.87 9.43
C ASP A 212 -13.03 -8.41 10.62
N GLU A 213 -12.57 -7.16 10.60
CA GLU A 213 -11.70 -6.64 11.66
C GLU A 213 -12.41 -6.55 13.01
N CYS A 214 -13.74 -6.41 13.00
CA CYS A 214 -14.60 -6.37 14.18
C CYS A 214 -14.68 -7.75 14.86
N ALA A 215 -14.84 -8.83 14.10
CA ALA A 215 -14.85 -10.19 14.64
C ALA A 215 -13.45 -10.65 15.12
N LEU A 216 -12.40 -10.13 14.49
CA LEU A 216 -11.00 -10.44 14.81
C LEU A 216 -10.39 -9.52 15.88
N ASN A 217 -11.15 -8.53 16.38
CA ASN A 217 -10.70 -7.53 17.35
C ASN A 217 -9.44 -6.77 16.87
N LYS A 218 -9.27 -6.63 15.56
CA LYS A 218 -8.16 -5.94 14.88
C LYS A 218 -8.55 -4.53 14.46
N HIS A 219 -9.34 -3.86 15.29
CA HIS A 219 -9.82 -2.51 15.06
C HIS A 219 -9.37 -1.55 16.16
N ASN A 220 -9.07 -0.31 15.81
CA ASN A 220 -8.66 0.72 16.77
C ASN A 220 -9.84 1.55 17.31
N CYS A 221 -11.03 0.94 17.42
CA CYS A 221 -12.20 1.63 17.95
C CYS A 221 -12.03 1.98 19.43
N ILE A 222 -12.24 3.25 19.76
CA ILE A 222 -12.11 3.79 21.13
C ILE A 222 -13.27 3.35 22.04
N PHE A 223 -13.07 3.43 23.36
CA PHE A 223 -14.07 3.06 24.36
C PHE A 223 -15.36 3.88 24.17
N GLY A 224 -16.48 3.20 23.91
CA GLY A 224 -17.79 3.82 23.61
C GLY A 224 -18.22 3.79 22.13
N HIS A 225 -17.38 3.24 21.24
CA HIS A 225 -17.71 3.00 19.83
C HIS A 225 -17.94 1.50 19.59
N ARG A 226 -18.96 1.15 18.79
CA ARG A 226 -19.12 -0.19 18.23
C ARG A 226 -18.38 -0.27 16.89
N CYS A 227 -17.69 -1.39 16.66
CA CYS A 227 -17.08 -1.67 15.37
C CYS A 227 -18.16 -2.19 14.40
N GLU A 228 -18.22 -1.64 13.20
CA GLU A 228 -19.00 -2.19 12.09
C GLU A 228 -18.07 -2.49 10.92
N ASN A 229 -18.13 -3.73 10.46
CA ASN A 229 -17.31 -4.23 9.38
C ASN A 229 -17.80 -3.72 8.02
N MET A 230 -16.90 -3.22 7.17
CA MET A 230 -17.18 -2.75 5.82
C MET A 230 -16.35 -3.52 4.79
N PRO A 231 -16.81 -3.64 3.54
CA PRO A 231 -15.95 -4.18 2.48
C PRO A 231 -14.64 -3.39 2.35
N GLY A 232 -13.52 -4.01 2.70
CA GLY A 232 -12.16 -3.47 2.64
C GLY A 232 -11.70 -2.71 3.88
N SER A 233 -12.52 -2.60 4.93
CA SER A 233 -12.16 -1.86 6.14
C SER A 233 -13.19 -2.04 7.27
N TYR A 234 -13.04 -1.30 8.36
CA TYR A 234 -14.06 -1.20 9.41
C TYR A 234 -14.32 0.28 9.72
N ARG A 235 -15.53 0.59 10.19
CA ARG A 235 -15.82 1.89 10.82
C ARG A 235 -16.21 1.73 12.26
N CYS A 236 -15.78 2.67 13.08
CA CYS A 236 -16.15 2.74 14.49
C CYS A 236 -17.35 3.67 14.64
N ILE A 237 -18.55 3.09 14.74
CA ILE A 237 -19.77 3.86 14.98
C ILE A 237 -19.87 4.16 16.46
N ARG A 238 -19.96 5.43 16.82
CA ARG A 238 -20.12 5.85 18.21
C ARG A 238 -21.51 5.50 18.74
N GLU A 239 -21.57 4.73 19.84
CA GLU A 239 -22.84 4.37 20.50
C GLU A 239 -23.13 5.22 21.75
N ARG A 240 -22.15 5.93 22.30
CA ARG A 240 -22.37 6.85 23.42
C ARG A 240 -21.82 8.24 23.12
N ASN A 241 -22.57 9.25 23.54
CA ASN A 241 -22.14 10.65 23.47
C ASN A 241 -20.75 10.82 24.10
N CYS A 242 -19.94 11.75 23.57
CA CYS A 242 -18.71 12.15 24.25
C CYS A 242 -19.08 12.47 25.70
N GLY A 243 -18.33 11.93 26.66
CA GLY A 243 -18.58 12.21 28.08
C GLY A 243 -18.57 13.71 28.37
N THR A 244 -18.98 14.10 29.57
CA THR A 244 -18.89 15.48 30.05
C THR A 244 -17.47 16.05 29.83
N GLY A 245 -17.36 17.20 29.17
CA GLY A 245 -16.11 17.90 28.85
C GLY A 245 -15.57 17.74 27.42
N TYR A 246 -16.26 16.98 26.55
CA TYR A 246 -15.81 16.76 25.17
C TYR A 246 -16.95 16.97 24.17
N GLN A 247 -16.66 17.64 23.04
CA GLN A 247 -17.60 17.85 21.93
C GLN A 247 -17.12 17.13 20.68
N VAL A 248 -18.04 16.80 19.77
CA VAL A 248 -17.69 16.12 18.52
C VAL A 248 -17.26 17.15 17.51
N ASP A 249 -16.04 17.01 17.01
CA ASP A 249 -15.63 17.72 15.81
C ASP A 249 -16.49 17.24 14.62
N PRO A 250 -17.23 18.13 13.95
CA PRO A 250 -18.23 17.75 12.94
C PRO A 250 -17.62 17.17 11.66
N VAL A 251 -16.32 17.36 11.42
CA VAL A 251 -15.62 16.89 10.22
C VAL A 251 -14.90 15.57 10.50
N THR A 252 -14.22 15.48 11.63
CA THR A 252 -13.38 14.30 11.95
C THR A 252 -14.13 13.24 12.75
N GLN A 253 -15.33 13.57 13.28
CA GLN A 253 -16.09 12.75 14.22
C GLN A 253 -15.28 12.28 15.45
N THR A 254 -14.20 12.99 15.78
CA THR A 254 -13.41 12.73 16.99
C THR A 254 -13.93 13.59 18.14
N CYS A 255 -13.86 13.07 19.37
CA CYS A 255 -14.16 13.87 20.56
C CYS A 255 -12.97 14.80 20.80
N VAL A 256 -13.19 16.09 20.65
CA VAL A 256 -12.24 17.15 21.01
C VAL A 256 -12.59 17.67 22.39
N ASP A 257 -11.57 17.90 23.19
CA ASP A 257 -11.65 18.50 24.52
C ASP A 257 -12.31 19.87 24.37
N VAL A 258 -13.42 20.10 25.06
CA VAL A 258 -13.99 21.45 25.15
C VAL A 258 -13.16 22.16 26.19
N ASP A 259 -12.52 23.28 25.86
CA ASP A 259 -11.88 24.08 26.90
C ASP A 259 -12.98 24.72 27.76
N GLU A 260 -13.33 24.07 28.88
CA GLU A 260 -14.45 24.48 29.72
C GLU A 260 -14.22 25.86 30.37
N CYS A 261 -13.02 26.41 30.26
CA CYS A 261 -12.65 27.76 30.69
C CYS A 261 -13.21 28.87 29.77
N GLU A 262 -13.49 28.58 28.49
CA GLU A 262 -14.09 29.56 27.56
C GLU A 262 -15.62 29.50 27.53
N GLN A 263 -16.25 28.46 28.11
CA GLN A 263 -17.71 28.26 28.07
C GLN A 263 -18.43 28.35 29.42
N ASP A 264 -17.73 28.66 30.51
CA ASP A 264 -18.32 28.98 31.83
C ASP A 264 -19.19 27.82 32.41
N ILE A 265 -18.78 26.56 32.22
CA ILE A 265 -19.49 25.36 32.69
C ILE A 265 -18.63 24.56 33.69
N ASP A 266 -18.60 25.01 34.95
CA ASP A 266 -17.84 24.39 36.04
C ASP A 266 -18.69 23.38 36.88
N GLU A 267 -18.26 22.11 36.97
CA GLU A 267 -18.71 21.16 38.00
C GLU A 267 -17.52 20.64 38.84
N CYS A 268 -16.92 21.51 39.63
CA CYS A 268 -16.26 21.11 40.88
C CYS A 268 -16.97 21.81 42.04
N GLY A 269 -17.80 21.06 42.78
CA GLY A 269 -18.52 21.58 43.95
C GLY A 269 -17.58 22.22 44.99
N GLN A 270 -18.18 23.10 45.81
CA GLN A 270 -17.69 24.08 46.81
C GLN A 270 -16.35 23.92 47.59
N VAL A 271 -15.37 23.08 47.22
CA VAL A 271 -14.23 22.76 48.10
C VAL A 271 -12.84 22.60 47.41
N MET A 272 -12.63 22.82 46.10
CA MET A 272 -11.31 22.54 45.47
C MET A 272 -10.90 23.55 44.37
N ILE A 273 -9.58 23.85 44.24
CA ILE A 273 -8.98 24.78 43.24
C ILE A 273 -7.78 24.12 42.52
N TYR A 274 -7.62 24.38 41.20
CA TYR A 274 -6.54 23.88 40.32
C TYR A 274 -5.21 24.67 40.42
N TYR A 275 -4.08 24.03 40.07
CA TYR A 275 -2.78 24.69 39.84
C TYR A 275 -2.21 24.30 38.47
N TYR A 276 -1.63 25.25 37.73
CA TYR A 276 -0.80 25.00 36.55
C TYR A 276 0.68 24.85 36.95
N ASN A 277 1.39 23.90 36.34
CA ASN A 277 2.86 23.82 36.45
C ASN A 277 3.53 24.82 35.51
N ARG A 278 4.54 25.54 36.01
CA ARG A 278 5.52 26.23 35.17
C ARG A 278 6.38 25.16 34.48
N ILE A 279 6.69 25.41 33.22
CA ILE A 279 7.46 24.58 32.27
C ILE A 279 6.52 23.71 31.42
N GLY A 280 6.23 24.22 30.22
CA GLY A 280 5.27 23.65 29.30
C GLY A 280 5.75 22.36 28.65
N GLU A 281 5.22 21.22 29.11
CA GLU A 281 5.05 20.00 28.31
C GLU A 281 3.73 19.31 28.72
N LYS A 282 3.00 18.79 27.72
CA LYS A 282 1.68 18.15 27.86
C LYS A 282 1.77 16.84 28.65
N ALA A 283 1.18 16.79 29.84
CA ALA A 283 0.90 15.53 30.53
C ALA A 283 -0.49 15.00 30.14
N ARG A 284 -0.54 13.82 29.52
CA ARG A 284 -1.76 13.03 29.32
C ARG A 284 -2.19 12.41 30.66
N ALA A 285 -3.46 12.62 31.00
CA ALA A 285 -4.34 11.98 31.99
C ALA A 285 -3.77 11.08 33.11
N LEU A 286 -4.23 11.39 34.35
CA LEU A 286 -4.48 10.56 35.56
C LEU A 286 -3.87 11.26 36.79
N SER A 287 -4.63 11.98 37.63
CA SER A 287 -5.29 11.40 38.82
C SER A 287 -6.12 12.47 39.56
N LYS A 288 -7.26 12.00 40.09
CA LYS A 288 -8.30 12.71 40.85
C LYS A 288 -7.77 13.45 42.09
N CYS A 289 -8.36 14.62 42.37
CA CYS A 289 -8.42 15.38 43.63
C CYS A 289 -7.41 15.00 44.75
N ALA A 290 -6.48 15.91 45.07
CA ALA A 290 -5.56 15.78 46.23
C ALA A 290 -6.23 16.29 47.53
N PRO A 291 -5.87 15.80 48.74
CA PRO A 291 -6.50 16.24 49.98
C PRO A 291 -6.34 17.76 50.20
N GLN A 292 -7.40 18.37 50.72
CA GLN A 292 -7.53 19.80 50.95
C GLN A 292 -6.30 20.35 51.71
N ASN A 293 -5.54 21.24 51.07
CA ASN A 293 -4.56 22.05 51.78
C ASN A 293 -5.33 22.90 52.80
N CYS A 294 -5.09 22.67 54.09
CA CYS A 294 -5.70 23.48 55.13
C CYS A 294 -5.41 24.95 54.88
N THR A 295 -6.42 25.81 55.01
CA THR A 295 -6.27 27.24 54.76
C THR A 295 -5.24 27.88 55.70
N SER A 296 -4.69 29.02 55.28
CA SER A 296 -3.69 29.80 56.00
C SER A 296 -3.97 29.89 57.51
N GLY A 297 -3.17 29.19 58.31
CA GLY A 297 -3.26 29.19 59.78
C GLY A 297 -3.94 27.99 60.42
N GLU A 298 -4.17 26.92 59.66
CA GLU A 298 -4.65 25.63 60.14
C GLU A 298 -3.63 24.50 59.86
N LYS A 299 -3.59 23.47 60.71
CA LYS A 299 -2.75 22.27 60.53
C LYS A 299 -3.61 21.01 60.43
N PHE A 300 -3.32 20.13 59.47
CA PHE A 300 -4.09 18.91 59.21
C PHE A 300 -3.86 17.84 60.29
N ASN A 301 -4.95 17.36 60.91
CA ASN A 301 -4.90 16.28 61.89
C ASN A 301 -5.29 14.94 61.25
N ALA A 302 -4.31 14.05 61.08
CA ALA A 302 -4.46 12.80 60.32
C ALA A 302 -5.31 11.72 61.00
N PHE A 303 -5.68 11.88 62.28
CA PHE A 303 -6.52 10.89 62.99
C PHE A 303 -8.02 11.11 62.77
N HIS A 304 -8.45 12.33 62.44
CA HIS A 304 -9.88 12.69 62.29
C HIS A 304 -10.23 13.27 60.90
N GLY A 305 -9.24 13.51 60.05
CA GLY A 305 -9.45 13.99 58.68
C GLY A 305 -9.99 15.42 58.59
N ARG A 306 -9.67 16.30 59.55
CA ARG A 306 -10.06 17.73 59.55
C ARG A 306 -8.88 18.64 59.91
N CYS A 307 -8.93 19.90 59.47
CA CYS A 307 -7.96 20.95 59.74
C CYS A 307 -8.26 21.67 61.07
N GLU A 308 -7.25 21.91 61.90
CA GLU A 308 -7.39 22.59 63.21
C GLU A 308 -6.65 23.95 63.22
N LYS A 309 -7.26 25.00 63.80
CA LYS A 309 -6.73 26.38 63.83
C LYS A 309 -5.62 26.61 64.86
N ILE A 310 -4.56 27.29 64.43
CA ILE A 310 -3.48 27.77 65.30
C ILE A 310 -3.95 29.05 66.02
N GLN A 311 -3.92 29.08 67.35
CA GLN A 311 -4.27 30.27 68.15
C GLN A 311 -3.02 31.12 68.49
N CYS A 312 -2.98 32.36 68.02
CA CYS A 312 -1.95 33.36 68.36
C CYS A 312 -2.39 34.26 69.55
N ARG A 313 -1.43 34.96 70.16
CA ARG A 313 -1.71 36.00 71.18
C ARG A 313 -2.38 37.21 70.53
N SER A 314 -3.20 37.94 71.29
CA SER A 314 -3.90 39.15 70.84
C SER A 314 -2.94 40.16 70.20
N GLY A 315 -3.31 40.72 69.04
CA GLY A 315 -2.47 41.63 68.23
C GLY A 315 -1.66 40.94 67.12
N PHE A 316 -1.72 39.60 67.01
CA PHE A 316 -1.00 38.82 65.99
C PHE A 316 -1.95 37.91 65.21
N SER A 317 -1.75 37.81 63.89
CA SER A 317 -2.50 36.93 62.98
C SER A 317 -1.63 35.82 62.41
N VAL A 318 -2.25 34.71 62.02
CA VAL A 318 -1.52 33.54 61.49
C VAL A 318 -1.31 33.70 59.99
N THR A 319 -0.07 33.54 59.54
CA THR A 319 0.30 33.52 58.11
C THR A 319 0.06 32.18 57.43
N SER A 320 0.11 32.16 56.10
CA SER A 320 -0.15 30.96 55.26
C SER A 320 0.82 29.81 55.45
N LEU A 321 1.92 30.03 56.18
CA LEU A 321 2.90 29.03 56.59
C LEU A 321 2.82 28.65 58.08
N GLY A 322 1.80 29.11 58.81
CA GLY A 322 1.53 28.71 60.20
C GLY A 322 2.36 29.44 61.28
N LYS A 323 2.85 30.67 61.01
CA LYS A 323 3.55 31.52 61.99
C LYS A 323 2.71 32.75 62.37
N CYS A 324 2.72 33.15 63.65
CA CYS A 324 2.07 34.36 64.14
C CYS A 324 2.88 35.60 63.75
N VAL A 325 2.29 36.53 63.01
CA VAL A 325 2.86 37.84 62.63
C VAL A 325 1.97 38.96 63.13
N ASP A 326 2.58 40.12 63.37
CA ASP A 326 1.88 41.32 63.83
C ASP A 326 0.73 41.72 62.89
N VAL A 327 -0.42 42.11 63.47
CA VAL A 327 -1.57 42.60 62.68
C VAL A 327 -1.39 44.08 62.44
N ASN A 328 -1.31 44.49 61.17
CA ASN A 328 -1.29 45.92 60.85
C ASN A 328 -2.70 46.53 60.94
N GLU A 329 -3.08 47.04 62.12
CA GLU A 329 -4.42 47.57 62.34
C GLU A 329 -4.71 48.83 61.52
N CYS A 330 -3.66 49.54 61.06
CA CYS A 330 -3.77 50.71 60.19
C CYS A 330 -4.12 50.37 58.73
N GLY A 331 -3.96 49.12 58.30
CA GLY A 331 -4.25 48.66 56.93
C GLY A 331 -5.51 47.82 56.79
N GLN A 332 -5.99 47.19 57.87
CA GLN A 332 -7.13 46.27 57.83
C GLN A 332 -8.48 46.93 58.15
N ASN A 333 -8.49 48.04 58.89
CA ASN A 333 -9.71 48.77 59.26
C ASN A 333 -9.63 50.21 58.72
N PRO A 334 -10.63 50.76 58.00
CA PRO A 334 -10.48 52.07 57.37
C PRO A 334 -10.45 53.27 58.33
N SER A 335 -10.72 53.11 59.64
CA SER A 335 -10.67 54.23 60.61
C SER A 335 -10.50 53.78 62.08
N PRO A 336 -9.37 53.17 62.47
CA PRO A 336 -9.07 52.85 63.88
C PRO A 336 -8.71 54.10 64.71
N CYS A 337 -8.34 55.18 64.03
CA CYS A 337 -8.06 56.51 64.60
C CYS A 337 -9.19 57.50 64.25
N LYS A 338 -9.30 58.61 64.99
CA LYS A 338 -10.29 59.67 64.67
C LYS A 338 -9.97 60.30 63.30
N ARG A 339 -10.96 60.92 62.65
CA ARG A 339 -10.84 61.56 61.30
C ARG A 339 -9.67 62.55 61.15
N SER A 340 -9.06 63.00 62.25
CA SER A 340 -7.96 63.96 62.32
C SER A 340 -6.58 63.36 62.60
N GLU A 341 -6.46 62.04 62.62
CA GLU A 341 -5.25 61.31 63.02
C GLU A 341 -4.89 60.22 62.00
N ARG A 342 -3.61 60.17 61.62
CA ARG A 342 -2.98 59.09 60.86
C ARG A 342 -2.60 57.95 61.80
N CYS A 343 -2.89 56.72 61.41
CA CYS A 343 -2.51 55.52 62.16
C CYS A 343 -1.07 55.09 61.82
N ASP A 344 -0.23 54.86 62.84
CA ASP A 344 1.07 54.22 62.74
C ASP A 344 1.02 52.84 63.45
N ASN A 345 1.39 51.77 62.73
CA ASN A 345 1.38 50.40 63.25
C ASN A 345 2.57 50.12 64.18
N THR A 346 2.37 49.33 65.24
CA THR A 346 3.42 48.90 66.18
C THR A 346 3.34 47.38 66.44
N PRO A 347 4.44 46.71 66.84
CA PRO A 347 4.37 45.27 67.08
C PRO A 347 3.41 44.90 68.23
N GLY A 348 2.27 44.31 67.88
CA GLY A 348 1.17 43.87 68.72
C GLY A 348 0.02 44.89 68.90
N SER A 349 0.10 46.09 68.31
CA SER A 349 -0.91 47.17 68.46
C SER A 349 -0.69 48.35 67.48
N TYR A 350 -1.48 49.43 67.55
CA TYR A 350 -1.27 50.66 66.76
C TYR A 350 -1.32 51.93 67.61
N ARG A 351 -0.84 53.06 67.06
CA ARG A 351 -0.98 54.40 67.64
C ARG A 351 -1.41 55.43 66.61
N CYS A 352 -2.10 56.49 67.06
CA CYS A 352 -2.63 57.54 66.19
C CYS A 352 -1.83 58.86 66.33
N VAL A 353 -1.45 59.50 65.21
CA VAL A 353 -0.64 60.72 65.13
C VAL A 353 -1.29 61.75 64.20
N GLN A 354 -1.42 63.03 64.58
CA GLN A 354 -2.20 64.04 63.80
C GLN A 354 -1.51 64.51 62.50
N THR A 355 -2.26 64.65 61.40
CA THR A 355 -1.87 65.40 60.17
C THR A 355 -3.06 65.54 59.18
N PHE A 356 -3.34 66.73 58.61
CA PHE A 356 -4.44 67.00 57.66
C PHE A 356 -3.97 67.69 56.35
N THR A 357 -4.33 67.15 55.17
CA THR A 357 -4.23 67.78 53.83
C THR A 357 -5.34 67.25 52.89
N CYS A 358 -5.99 68.12 52.09
CA CYS A 358 -7.01 67.72 51.11
C CYS A 358 -6.42 66.91 49.93
N ALA A 359 -7.25 66.06 49.30
CA ALA A 359 -6.88 65.32 48.09
C ALA A 359 -6.72 66.26 46.88
N SER A 360 -5.88 65.87 45.91
CA SER A 360 -5.66 66.62 44.66
C SER A 360 -6.98 66.82 43.90
N GLY A 361 -7.22 68.02 43.36
CA GLY A 361 -8.50 68.39 42.73
C GLY A 361 -9.53 69.01 43.69
N LEU A 362 -9.22 69.07 45.00
CA LEU A 362 -10.07 69.73 46.00
C LEU A 362 -9.31 70.88 46.67
N GLN A 363 -10.01 71.98 46.93
CA GLN A 363 -9.51 73.16 47.64
C GLN A 363 -10.10 73.25 49.05
N MET A 364 -9.25 73.58 50.03
CA MET A 364 -9.64 73.71 51.42
C MET A 364 -10.33 75.06 51.64
N LYS A 365 -11.61 75.01 52.02
CA LYS A 365 -12.39 76.18 52.40
C LYS A 365 -13.19 75.83 53.65
N ASP A 366 -13.03 76.61 54.72
CA ASP A 366 -13.76 76.44 55.98
C ASP A 366 -13.69 75.03 56.60
N LEU A 367 -12.48 74.43 56.62
CA LEU A 367 -12.21 73.06 57.12
C LEU A 367 -12.91 71.93 56.34
N GLU A 368 -13.48 72.23 55.17
CA GLU A 368 -14.03 71.25 54.22
C GLU A 368 -13.25 71.29 52.90
N CYS A 369 -13.05 70.13 52.28
CA CYS A 369 -12.43 70.04 50.96
C CYS A 369 -13.56 70.19 49.91
N LEU A 370 -13.60 71.33 49.22
CA LEU A 370 -14.56 71.60 48.16
C LEU A 370 -13.93 71.31 46.80
N ASP A 371 -14.77 70.91 45.86
CA ASP A 371 -14.38 70.66 44.48
C ASP A 371 -13.82 71.91 43.78
N ILE A 372 -12.80 71.71 42.94
CA ILE A 372 -12.30 72.76 42.05
C ILE A 372 -12.97 72.55 40.70
N ASP A 373 -13.82 73.48 40.27
CA ASP A 373 -14.39 73.41 38.92
C ASP A 373 -13.35 73.84 37.88
N GLU A 374 -12.62 72.87 37.32
CA GLU A 374 -11.57 73.15 36.33
C GLU A 374 -12.13 73.69 35.01
N CYS A 375 -13.40 73.42 34.70
CA CYS A 375 -14.08 73.92 33.51
C CYS A 375 -14.44 75.42 33.63
N ALA A 376 -14.86 75.86 34.81
CA ALA A 376 -15.17 77.26 35.08
C ALA A 376 -13.91 78.15 35.15
N ILE A 377 -12.79 77.58 35.64
CA ILE A 377 -11.52 78.30 35.81
C ILE A 377 -10.65 78.24 34.54
N GLY A 378 -10.98 77.34 33.60
CA GLY A 378 -10.23 77.16 32.35
C GLY A 378 -8.92 76.38 32.51
N ASN A 379 -8.78 75.64 33.62
CA ASN A 379 -7.59 74.84 33.94
C ASN A 379 -7.77 73.37 33.51
N HIS A 380 -8.14 73.16 32.24
CA HIS A 380 -8.38 71.84 31.67
C HIS A 380 -7.62 71.65 30.35
N THR A 381 -7.36 70.39 30.00
CA THR A 381 -6.63 70.03 28.76
C THR A 381 -7.53 69.68 27.58
N CYS A 382 -8.86 69.86 27.70
CA CYS A 382 -9.81 69.60 26.62
C CYS A 382 -9.62 70.54 25.42
N LEU A 383 -9.41 69.97 24.22
CA LEU A 383 -9.25 70.67 22.95
C LEU A 383 -10.51 70.51 22.09
N SER A 384 -10.89 71.57 21.37
CA SER A 384 -12.03 71.55 20.44
C SER A 384 -11.87 70.40 19.42
N PRO A 385 -12.89 69.54 19.19
CA PRO A 385 -14.32 69.73 19.49
C PRO A 385 -14.82 69.20 20.85
N ALA A 386 -13.94 68.83 21.78
CA ALA A 386 -14.34 68.32 23.10
C ALA A 386 -14.91 69.43 24.01
N THR A 387 -15.96 69.12 24.78
CA THR A 387 -16.54 70.00 25.80
C THR A 387 -16.12 69.55 27.20
N CYS A 388 -15.60 70.45 28.03
CA CYS A 388 -15.22 70.15 29.41
C CYS A 388 -16.46 69.87 30.28
N LYS A 389 -16.41 68.82 31.10
CA LYS A 389 -17.40 68.47 32.11
C LYS A 389 -16.71 68.27 33.46
N ASN A 390 -17.12 69.07 34.44
CA ASN A 390 -16.57 69.01 35.80
C ASN A 390 -17.11 67.80 36.56
N THR A 391 -16.29 67.20 37.40
CA THR A 391 -16.62 66.06 38.28
C THR A 391 -15.99 66.27 39.66
N TYR A 392 -16.51 65.64 40.70
CA TYR A 392 -15.95 65.84 42.03
C TYR A 392 -14.51 65.32 42.13
N GLY A 393 -13.55 66.24 42.34
CA GLY A 393 -12.11 66.01 42.42
C GLY A 393 -11.38 65.94 41.07
N SER A 394 -12.05 66.18 39.93
CA SER A 394 -11.45 66.14 38.59
C SER A 394 -12.37 66.68 37.48
N PHE A 395 -11.94 66.62 36.21
CA PHE A 395 -12.79 66.91 35.05
C PHE A 395 -12.60 65.85 33.97
N TYR A 396 -13.55 65.76 33.03
CA TYR A 396 -13.38 64.97 31.82
C TYR A 396 -13.81 65.74 30.56
N CYS A 397 -13.25 65.36 29.42
CA CYS A 397 -13.56 65.96 28.14
C CYS A 397 -14.61 65.11 27.41
N GLN A 398 -15.80 65.67 27.18
CA GLN A 398 -16.88 65.04 26.44
C GLN A 398 -16.71 65.30 24.94
N CYS A 399 -16.56 64.24 24.16
CA CYS A 399 -16.47 64.31 22.71
C CYS A 399 -17.85 64.24 22.03
N PRO A 400 -17.98 64.71 20.78
CA PRO A 400 -19.15 64.44 19.94
C PRO A 400 -19.43 62.93 19.83
N THR A 401 -20.68 62.55 19.55
CA THR A 401 -21.08 61.14 19.35
C THR A 401 -20.20 60.47 18.29
N GLY A 402 -19.72 59.25 18.58
CA GLY A 402 -18.81 58.49 17.70
C GLY A 402 -17.32 58.82 17.88
N PHE A 403 -16.94 59.64 18.87
CA PHE A 403 -15.55 59.99 19.15
C PHE A 403 -15.20 59.76 20.62
N VAL A 404 -13.97 59.33 20.88
CA VAL A 404 -13.40 59.11 22.22
C VAL A 404 -12.26 60.08 22.51
N SER A 405 -12.15 60.52 23.76
CA SER A 405 -11.10 61.44 24.19
C SER A 405 -9.78 60.69 24.42
N LYS A 406 -8.75 61.00 23.63
CA LYS A 406 -7.36 60.58 23.88
C LYS A 406 -6.50 61.82 24.11
N HIS A 407 -5.97 61.95 25.34
CA HIS A 407 -5.15 63.10 25.77
C HIS A 407 -5.80 64.47 25.53
N GLY A 408 -7.11 64.58 25.75
CA GLY A 408 -7.85 65.83 25.57
C GLY A 408 -8.24 66.17 24.12
N THR A 409 -7.87 65.33 23.15
CA THR A 409 -8.31 65.44 21.75
C THR A 409 -9.34 64.36 21.43
N CYS A 410 -10.40 64.72 20.71
CA CYS A 410 -11.36 63.75 20.21
C CYS A 410 -10.80 63.03 19.00
N VAL A 411 -10.64 61.72 19.12
CA VAL A 411 -10.34 60.83 18.00
C VAL A 411 -11.55 59.97 17.74
N ASP A 412 -11.70 59.60 16.48
CA ASP A 412 -12.75 58.69 16.04
C ASP A 412 -12.69 57.38 16.84
N ASP A 413 -13.84 56.91 17.31
CA ASP A 413 -13.94 55.64 18.01
C ASP A 413 -14.07 54.53 16.99
N ASP A 414 -12.99 53.78 16.75
CA ASP A 414 -13.01 52.72 15.74
C ASP A 414 -13.83 51.53 16.25
N GLU A 415 -15.12 51.51 15.90
CA GLU A 415 -16.03 50.45 16.34
C GLU A 415 -15.68 49.08 15.71
N CYS A 416 -14.83 49.06 14.67
CA CYS A 416 -14.34 47.84 14.03
C CYS A 416 -13.09 47.24 14.72
N ALA A 417 -12.40 48.00 15.58
CA ALA A 417 -11.14 47.57 16.20
C ALA A 417 -11.33 46.83 17.54
N GLY A 418 -12.48 46.98 18.19
CA GLY A 418 -12.86 46.22 19.38
C GLY A 418 -13.51 44.91 18.97
N GLY A 419 -13.03 43.76 19.45
CA GLY A 419 -13.50 42.42 19.08
C GLY A 419 -14.97 42.06 19.37
N ASN A 420 -15.85 43.04 19.57
CA ASN A 420 -17.28 42.88 19.61
C ASN A 420 -17.84 42.78 18.18
N LEU A 421 -18.79 41.86 17.94
CA LEU A 421 -19.50 41.76 16.65
C LEU A 421 -20.44 42.96 16.46
N VAL A 422 -19.89 44.09 16.02
CA VAL A 422 -20.64 45.32 15.69
C VAL A 422 -21.41 45.17 14.37
N CYS A 423 -20.84 44.42 13.42
CA CYS A 423 -21.47 44.11 12.13
C CYS A 423 -22.03 42.67 12.09
N PRO A 424 -23.05 42.40 11.27
CA PRO A 424 -23.63 41.07 11.12
C PRO A 424 -22.63 40.04 10.59
N ILE A 425 -22.91 38.75 10.85
CA ILE A 425 -22.11 37.64 10.31
C ILE A 425 -22.07 37.73 8.77
N ASN A 426 -20.93 37.39 8.18
CA ASN A 426 -20.66 37.51 6.73
C ASN A 426 -20.67 38.96 6.20
N SER A 427 -20.21 39.92 7.01
CA SER A 427 -20.00 41.30 6.59
C SER A 427 -18.63 41.83 7.01
N LEU A 428 -18.19 42.88 6.32
CA LEU A 428 -16.98 43.65 6.60
C LEU A 428 -17.38 44.96 7.28
N CYS A 429 -16.75 45.23 8.41
CA CYS A 429 -16.87 46.51 9.10
C CYS A 429 -15.91 47.52 8.47
N ARG A 430 -16.44 48.68 8.07
CA ARG A 430 -15.68 49.83 7.59
C ARG A 430 -15.92 51.01 8.52
N ASN A 431 -14.89 51.41 9.25
CA ASN A 431 -14.95 52.58 10.11
C ASN A 431 -15.10 53.88 9.27
N THR A 432 -15.89 54.83 9.77
CA THR A 432 -16.14 56.13 9.15
C THR A 432 -16.09 57.23 10.21
N PRO A 433 -15.68 58.47 9.91
CA PRO A 433 -15.62 59.51 10.94
C PRO A 433 -16.97 59.72 11.66
N GLY A 434 -17.04 59.35 12.95
CA GLY A 434 -18.20 59.43 13.83
C GLY A 434 -19.20 58.26 13.73
N SER A 435 -18.91 57.20 12.97
CA SER A 435 -19.79 56.02 12.82
C SER A 435 -19.10 54.84 12.11
N TYR A 436 -19.84 53.79 11.76
CA TYR A 436 -19.33 52.66 10.97
C TYR A 436 -20.33 52.23 9.91
N ALA A 437 -19.85 51.54 8.87
CA ALA A 437 -20.66 50.92 7.84
C ALA A 437 -20.36 49.41 7.77
N CYS A 438 -21.41 48.60 7.61
CA CYS A 438 -21.28 47.16 7.44
C CYS A 438 -21.65 46.79 6.00
N ASP A 439 -20.70 46.25 5.25
CA ASP A 439 -20.90 45.79 3.88
C ASP A 439 -20.88 44.26 3.84
N CYS A 440 -21.87 43.62 3.23
CA CYS A 440 -21.84 42.16 3.08
C CYS A 440 -20.62 41.72 2.26
N ILE A 441 -20.01 40.59 2.63
CA ILE A 441 -18.94 40.00 1.83
C ILE A 441 -19.47 39.55 0.47
N SER A 442 -18.58 39.45 -0.52
CA SER A 442 -18.92 38.93 -1.85
C SER A 442 -19.65 37.58 -1.75
N GLY A 443 -20.71 37.41 -2.55
CA GLY A 443 -21.59 36.24 -2.46
C GLY A 443 -22.76 36.38 -1.49
N TYR A 444 -22.87 37.52 -0.78
CA TYR A 444 -23.96 37.79 0.15
C TYR A 444 -24.65 39.12 -0.15
N LYS A 445 -25.95 39.20 0.17
CA LYS A 445 -26.79 40.40 0.03
C LYS A 445 -27.34 40.83 1.39
N MET A 446 -27.46 42.14 1.58
CA MET A 446 -28.04 42.71 2.79
C MET A 446 -29.57 42.61 2.76
N ILE A 447 -30.18 42.03 3.79
CA ILE A 447 -31.64 42.08 3.98
C ILE A 447 -31.98 43.25 4.90
N ALA A 448 -32.59 44.29 4.33
CA ALA A 448 -32.89 45.55 5.03
C ALA A 448 -33.80 45.38 6.26
N GLU A 449 -34.64 44.34 6.30
CA GLU A 449 -35.62 44.10 7.37
C GLU A 449 -35.01 43.55 8.66
N ARG A 450 -33.85 42.89 8.58
CA ARG A 450 -33.26 42.15 9.71
C ARG A 450 -31.76 42.41 9.91
N ALA A 451 -31.18 43.31 9.12
CA ALA A 451 -29.78 43.74 9.21
C ALA A 451 -28.76 42.58 9.26
N PHE A 452 -28.95 41.54 8.44
CA PHE A 452 -27.96 40.47 8.26
C PHE A 452 -27.71 40.18 6.78
N CYS A 453 -26.56 39.54 6.52
CA CYS A 453 -26.13 39.14 5.19
C CYS A 453 -26.62 37.73 4.87
N GLU A 454 -27.50 37.60 3.88
CA GLU A 454 -27.97 36.32 3.36
C GLU A 454 -27.16 35.94 2.14
N ASP A 455 -26.89 34.65 2.02
CA ASP A 455 -26.26 34.06 0.86
C ASP A 455 -27.04 34.36 -0.44
N ILE A 456 -26.32 34.69 -1.50
CA ILE A 456 -26.90 34.92 -2.82
C ILE A 456 -27.00 33.55 -3.50
N ASN A 457 -28.21 33.01 -3.63
CA ASN A 457 -28.38 31.76 -4.38
C ASN A 457 -28.26 32.00 -5.90
N GLU A 458 -27.05 31.85 -6.45
CA GLU A 458 -26.82 32.12 -7.87
C GLU A 458 -27.54 31.12 -8.79
N CYS A 459 -27.85 29.93 -8.28
CA CYS A 459 -28.61 28.90 -9.01
C CYS A 459 -30.09 29.30 -9.22
N GLU A 460 -30.65 30.08 -8.30
CA GLU A 460 -32.03 30.59 -8.43
C GLU A 460 -32.10 31.90 -9.23
N ILE A 461 -31.07 32.73 -9.12
CA ILE A 461 -31.03 34.05 -9.77
C ILE A 461 -30.76 33.94 -11.27
N SER A 462 -29.91 33.00 -11.68
CA SER A 462 -29.57 32.77 -13.09
C SER A 462 -29.57 31.28 -13.40
N PRO A 463 -30.65 30.74 -14.01
CA PRO A 463 -30.73 29.31 -14.33
C PRO A 463 -29.71 28.84 -15.37
N ASN A 464 -29.07 29.78 -16.10
CA ASN A 464 -28.04 29.47 -17.11
C ASN A 464 -26.60 29.55 -16.55
N THR A 465 -26.45 29.67 -15.23
CA THR A 465 -25.14 29.76 -14.56
C THR A 465 -24.30 28.48 -14.71
N CYS A 466 -24.95 27.32 -14.79
CA CYS A 466 -24.34 26.02 -15.06
C CYS A 466 -25.05 25.37 -16.24
N GLU A 467 -24.32 24.70 -17.12
CA GLU A 467 -24.93 24.02 -18.27
C GLU A 467 -25.87 22.88 -17.85
N GLN A 468 -25.53 22.14 -16.78
CA GLN A 468 -26.28 20.96 -16.36
C GLN A 468 -26.83 21.08 -14.93
N ARG A 469 -25.98 20.95 -13.90
CA ARG A 469 -26.42 21.01 -12.50
C ARG A 469 -25.70 22.14 -11.76
N CYS A 470 -26.45 22.97 -11.06
CA CYS A 470 -25.94 24.03 -10.19
C CYS A 470 -26.16 23.66 -8.73
N ILE A 471 -25.13 23.80 -7.89
CA ILE A 471 -25.22 23.60 -6.45
C ILE A 471 -24.82 24.90 -5.76
N ASN A 472 -25.76 25.48 -5.02
CA ASN A 472 -25.53 26.66 -4.21
C ASN A 472 -24.81 26.28 -2.91
N VAL A 473 -23.81 27.06 -2.51
CA VAL A 473 -23.09 26.92 -1.24
C VAL A 473 -22.94 28.29 -0.58
N GLN A 474 -22.62 28.32 0.71
CA GLN A 474 -22.43 29.61 1.38
C GLN A 474 -21.29 30.43 0.73
N GLY A 475 -21.65 31.59 0.19
CA GLY A 475 -20.79 32.58 -0.44
C GLY A 475 -20.44 32.32 -1.90
N SER A 476 -20.96 31.25 -2.53
CA SER A 476 -20.65 30.89 -3.92
C SER A 476 -21.59 29.79 -4.46
N TYR A 477 -21.41 29.40 -5.71
CA TYR A 477 -21.96 28.17 -6.28
C TYR A 477 -20.85 27.34 -6.93
N TYR A 478 -21.16 26.08 -7.27
CA TYR A 478 -20.37 25.31 -8.22
C TYR A 478 -21.25 24.48 -9.15
N CYS A 479 -20.74 24.25 -10.36
CA CYS A 479 -21.42 23.45 -11.38
C CYS A 479 -20.96 21.99 -11.33
N LEU A 480 -21.90 21.09 -11.55
CA LEU A 480 -21.67 19.66 -11.70
C LEU A 480 -22.20 19.19 -13.05
N CYS A 481 -21.48 18.23 -13.63
CA CYS A 481 -21.91 17.54 -14.82
C CYS A 481 -22.60 16.22 -14.46
N ASN A 482 -23.54 15.80 -15.29
CA ASN A 482 -24.18 14.50 -15.24
C ASN A 482 -23.17 13.39 -15.54
N GLU A 483 -23.53 12.15 -15.22
CA GLU A 483 -22.73 10.98 -15.59
C GLU A 483 -22.44 10.95 -17.10
N GLY A 484 -21.22 10.57 -17.48
CA GLY A 484 -20.76 10.60 -18.87
C GLY A 484 -20.22 11.96 -19.34
N TYR A 485 -20.16 12.98 -18.47
CA TYR A 485 -19.63 14.30 -18.80
C TYR A 485 -18.56 14.75 -17.80
N ARG A 486 -17.68 15.65 -18.24
CA ARG A 486 -16.70 16.34 -17.38
C ARG A 486 -16.82 17.85 -17.49
N LEU A 487 -16.57 18.52 -16.37
CA LEU A 487 -16.57 19.97 -16.29
C LEU A 487 -15.38 20.56 -17.07
N ASN A 488 -15.65 21.61 -17.85
CA ASN A 488 -14.64 22.34 -18.59
C ASN A 488 -13.86 23.30 -17.68
N SER A 489 -12.80 23.90 -18.26
CA SER A 489 -11.95 24.86 -17.56
C SER A 489 -12.67 26.14 -17.13
N ASP A 490 -13.80 26.45 -17.77
CA ASP A 490 -14.67 27.58 -17.40
C ASP A 490 -15.49 27.31 -16.12
N LYS A 491 -15.45 26.08 -15.60
CA LYS A 491 -16.21 25.61 -14.44
C LYS A 491 -17.73 25.74 -14.57
N GLN A 492 -18.25 25.89 -15.80
CA GLN A 492 -19.68 26.09 -16.06
C GLN A 492 -20.22 25.12 -17.12
N THR A 493 -19.44 24.83 -18.15
CA THR A 493 -19.86 23.96 -19.26
C THR A 493 -19.38 22.53 -19.06
N CYS A 494 -20.13 21.59 -19.62
CA CYS A 494 -19.92 20.17 -19.51
C CYS A 494 -19.60 19.60 -20.89
N ARG A 495 -18.43 18.98 -21.03
CA ARG A 495 -18.09 18.24 -22.25
C ARG A 495 -18.29 16.75 -22.03
N ASP A 496 -18.80 16.12 -23.07
CA ASP A 496 -18.94 14.68 -23.16
C ASP A 496 -17.59 13.96 -22.92
N LEU A 497 -17.65 12.83 -22.23
CA LEU A 497 -16.52 11.92 -22.05
C LEU A 497 -16.56 10.90 -23.17
N ASP A 498 -15.59 10.97 -24.08
CA ASP A 498 -15.47 9.95 -25.12
C ASP A 498 -14.89 8.65 -24.52
N GLU A 499 -15.77 7.75 -24.07
CA GLU A 499 -15.34 6.50 -23.46
C GLU A 499 -14.62 5.59 -24.45
N CYS A 500 -14.94 5.69 -25.75
CA CYS A 500 -14.28 4.92 -26.81
C CYS A 500 -12.82 5.33 -26.99
N SER A 501 -12.48 6.61 -26.77
CA SER A 501 -11.11 7.11 -26.82
C SER A 501 -10.36 6.94 -25.49
N MET A 502 -11.08 6.81 -24.37
CA MET A 502 -10.49 6.74 -23.03
C MET A 502 -10.24 5.33 -22.53
N ILE A 503 -11.02 4.33 -22.98
CA ILE A 503 -10.93 2.94 -22.50
C ILE A 503 -10.62 2.01 -23.68
N ASP A 504 -9.39 1.51 -23.70
CA ASP A 504 -8.99 0.48 -24.65
C ASP A 504 -9.79 -0.80 -24.44
N ASN A 505 -10.28 -1.39 -25.54
CA ASN A 505 -11.11 -2.62 -25.54
C ASN A 505 -12.44 -2.51 -24.76
N LEU A 506 -13.03 -1.31 -24.65
CA LEU A 506 -14.34 -1.10 -24.03
C LEU A 506 -15.47 -1.94 -24.66
N CYS A 507 -15.44 -2.04 -25.99
CA CYS A 507 -16.34 -2.87 -26.79
C CYS A 507 -15.54 -4.00 -27.45
N GLN A 508 -16.16 -5.18 -27.59
CA GLN A 508 -15.50 -6.32 -28.25
C GLN A 508 -15.18 -6.07 -29.73
N TYR A 509 -15.95 -5.23 -30.43
CA TYR A 509 -15.75 -4.96 -31.85
C TYR A 509 -15.63 -3.46 -32.17
N HIS A 510 -16.76 -2.76 -32.28
CA HIS A 510 -16.76 -1.34 -32.64
C HIS A 510 -17.45 -0.51 -31.56
N CYS A 511 -16.77 0.51 -31.06
CA CYS A 511 -17.30 1.47 -30.09
C CYS A 511 -17.68 2.75 -30.82
N VAL A 512 -18.87 3.27 -30.54
CA VAL A 512 -19.34 4.57 -31.02
C VAL A 512 -19.69 5.42 -29.81
N ASN A 513 -18.99 6.55 -29.69
CA ASN A 513 -19.25 7.51 -28.63
C ASN A 513 -20.60 8.20 -28.86
N THR A 514 -21.36 8.43 -27.79
CA THR A 514 -22.66 9.12 -27.81
C THR A 514 -22.70 10.17 -26.70
N LEU A 515 -23.62 11.12 -26.75
CA LEU A 515 -23.68 12.14 -25.71
C LEU A 515 -24.10 11.50 -24.37
N GLY A 516 -23.19 11.53 -23.39
CA GLY A 516 -23.33 11.01 -22.03
C GLY A 516 -23.09 9.51 -21.88
N SER A 517 -22.70 8.81 -22.95
CA SER A 517 -22.48 7.36 -22.92
C SER A 517 -21.82 6.87 -24.20
N TYR A 518 -21.76 5.55 -24.39
CA TYR A 518 -21.27 4.92 -25.61
C TYR A 518 -22.16 3.77 -26.04
N LYS A 519 -22.06 3.38 -27.31
CA LYS A 519 -22.72 2.19 -27.86
C LYS A 519 -21.73 1.28 -28.54
N CYS A 520 -21.73 0.01 -28.13
CA CYS A 520 -21.03 -1.04 -28.86
C CYS A 520 -21.87 -1.49 -30.05
N ILE A 521 -21.23 -1.77 -31.19
CA ILE A 521 -21.87 -2.28 -32.41
C ILE A 521 -21.19 -3.59 -32.79
N CYS A 522 -22.02 -4.62 -32.97
CA CYS A 522 -21.57 -5.93 -33.43
C CYS A 522 -21.63 -6.04 -34.96
N PRO A 523 -20.74 -6.84 -35.58
CA PRO A 523 -20.82 -7.15 -37.00
C PRO A 523 -22.07 -7.97 -37.33
N SER A 524 -22.42 -8.06 -38.62
CA SER A 524 -23.54 -8.89 -39.09
C SER A 524 -23.36 -10.36 -38.68
N GLY A 525 -24.47 -11.03 -38.35
CA GLY A 525 -24.46 -12.39 -37.78
C GLY A 525 -24.27 -12.44 -36.27
N PHE A 526 -24.09 -11.28 -35.61
CA PHE A 526 -23.92 -11.18 -34.16
C PHE A 526 -24.93 -10.24 -33.52
N THR A 527 -25.25 -10.52 -32.27
CA THR A 527 -26.09 -9.69 -31.40
C THR A 527 -25.32 -9.25 -30.16
N ILE A 528 -25.73 -8.13 -29.55
CA ILE A 528 -25.09 -7.62 -28.34
C ILE A 528 -25.61 -8.38 -27.12
N GLU A 529 -24.70 -9.01 -26.39
CA GLU A 529 -24.94 -9.61 -25.07
C GLU A 529 -24.34 -8.70 -23.98
N ARG A 530 -25.14 -8.37 -22.95
CA ARG A 530 -24.74 -7.54 -21.79
C ARG A 530 -24.09 -6.19 -22.15
N GLY A 531 -24.45 -5.62 -23.31
CA GLY A 531 -24.07 -4.26 -23.72
C GLY A 531 -22.63 -4.06 -24.22
N ARG A 532 -21.75 -5.08 -24.13
CA ARG A 532 -20.32 -4.96 -24.49
C ARG A 532 -19.76 -6.11 -25.32
N HIS A 533 -20.40 -7.28 -25.29
CA HIS A 533 -19.96 -8.48 -25.99
C HIS A 533 -20.86 -8.81 -27.16
N CYS A 534 -20.28 -9.40 -28.19
CA CYS A 534 -20.98 -9.87 -29.39
C CYS A 534 -21.12 -11.38 -29.30
N GLN A 535 -22.36 -11.84 -29.34
CA GLN A 535 -22.73 -13.25 -29.36
C GLN A 535 -23.21 -13.63 -30.76
N ASP A 536 -22.75 -14.78 -31.23
CA ASP A 536 -23.17 -15.38 -32.49
C ASP A 536 -24.68 -15.64 -32.50
N ILE A 537 -25.33 -15.32 -33.62
CA ILE A 537 -26.75 -15.60 -33.80
C ILE A 537 -26.86 -17.01 -34.39
N ASP A 538 -27.41 -17.96 -33.64
CA ASP A 538 -27.65 -19.31 -34.19
C ASP A 538 -28.88 -19.31 -35.11
N GLU A 539 -28.68 -19.03 -36.41
CA GLU A 539 -29.79 -18.94 -37.35
C GLU A 539 -30.46 -20.30 -37.59
N CYS A 540 -29.75 -21.41 -37.36
CA CYS A 540 -30.28 -22.76 -37.43
C CYS A 540 -31.26 -23.06 -36.28
N GLN A 541 -30.95 -22.58 -35.08
CA GLN A 541 -31.81 -22.73 -33.91
C GLN A 541 -33.02 -21.78 -33.96
N ILE A 542 -32.80 -20.54 -34.41
CA ILE A 542 -33.85 -19.51 -34.46
C ILE A 542 -34.78 -19.73 -35.68
N GLY A 543 -34.33 -20.48 -36.69
CA GLY A 543 -35.12 -20.78 -37.89
C GLY A 543 -35.16 -19.63 -38.89
N THR A 544 -34.19 -18.71 -38.83
CA THR A 544 -34.02 -17.61 -39.79
C THR A 544 -33.19 -18.00 -41.01
N HIS A 545 -32.70 -19.24 -41.06
CA HIS A 545 -31.97 -19.79 -42.20
C HIS A 545 -32.86 -20.00 -43.43
N ASN A 546 -32.26 -19.96 -44.62
CA ASN A 546 -32.95 -20.18 -45.90
C ASN A 546 -32.59 -21.50 -46.58
N CYS A 547 -32.14 -22.51 -45.81
CA CYS A 547 -31.82 -23.85 -46.32
C CYS A 547 -33.00 -24.59 -46.96
N LEU A 548 -32.71 -25.43 -47.97
CA LEU A 548 -33.70 -26.32 -48.58
C LEU A 548 -34.11 -27.44 -47.61
N VAL A 549 -35.30 -28.04 -47.83
CA VAL A 549 -35.90 -29.07 -46.95
C VAL A 549 -34.98 -30.27 -46.68
N ASN A 550 -34.12 -30.63 -47.64
CA ASN A 550 -33.20 -31.77 -47.54
C ASN A 550 -31.77 -31.37 -47.17
N ASP A 551 -31.49 -30.07 -47.06
CA ASP A 551 -30.18 -29.58 -46.67
C ASP A 551 -30.06 -29.58 -45.15
N VAL A 552 -28.82 -29.72 -44.69
CA VAL A 552 -28.52 -29.61 -43.28
C VAL A 552 -28.00 -28.22 -42.98
N CYS A 553 -28.72 -27.50 -42.11
CA CYS A 553 -28.28 -26.21 -41.58
C CYS A 553 -27.17 -26.45 -40.56
N VAL A 554 -26.05 -25.74 -40.74
CA VAL A 554 -24.94 -25.71 -39.79
C VAL A 554 -24.72 -24.27 -39.40
N ASN A 555 -24.87 -24.00 -38.10
CA ASN A 555 -24.52 -22.72 -37.52
C ASN A 555 -22.99 -22.60 -37.49
N LEU A 556 -22.46 -21.54 -38.10
CA LEU A 556 -21.05 -21.21 -38.09
C LEU A 556 -20.90 -19.85 -37.39
N HIS A 557 -19.68 -19.53 -36.99
CA HIS A 557 -19.49 -18.33 -36.20
C HIS A 557 -19.54 -17.08 -37.08
N GLY A 558 -20.65 -16.35 -36.99
CA GLY A 558 -21.02 -15.15 -37.73
C GLY A 558 -21.87 -15.37 -38.97
N GLU A 559 -22.23 -16.62 -39.28
CA GLU A 559 -23.08 -16.99 -40.42
C GLU A 559 -23.63 -18.40 -40.28
N PHE A 560 -24.65 -18.75 -41.06
CA PHE A 560 -25.05 -20.14 -41.26
C PHE A 560 -24.71 -20.63 -42.67
N ARG A 561 -24.54 -21.95 -42.82
CA ARG A 561 -24.46 -22.60 -44.12
C ARG A 561 -25.38 -23.81 -44.24
N CYS A 562 -25.82 -24.04 -45.47
CA CYS A 562 -26.69 -25.14 -45.83
C CYS A 562 -25.88 -26.16 -46.64
N TYR A 563 -25.76 -27.37 -46.13
CA TYR A 563 -25.01 -28.43 -46.79
C TYR A 563 -25.93 -29.53 -47.32
N SER A 564 -25.86 -29.78 -48.63
CA SER A 564 -26.50 -30.91 -49.27
C SER A 564 -25.62 -32.16 -49.14
N VAL A 565 -25.83 -32.95 -48.09
CA VAL A 565 -25.06 -34.20 -47.88
C VAL A 565 -25.61 -35.31 -48.78
N GLN A 566 -24.90 -35.62 -49.87
CA GLN A 566 -25.19 -36.74 -50.76
C GLN A 566 -24.26 -37.93 -50.44
N CYS A 567 -24.84 -39.09 -50.14
CA CYS A 567 -24.06 -40.30 -49.91
C CYS A 567 -23.45 -40.82 -51.23
N PRO A 568 -22.19 -41.30 -51.24
CA PRO A 568 -21.60 -41.91 -52.43
C PRO A 568 -22.40 -43.12 -52.94
N GLN A 569 -22.25 -43.47 -54.21
CA GLN A 569 -22.95 -44.63 -54.80
C GLN A 569 -22.65 -45.92 -54.02
N GLY A 570 -23.69 -46.68 -53.69
CA GLY A 570 -23.60 -47.89 -52.86
C GLY A 570 -23.66 -47.63 -51.36
N TYR A 571 -23.86 -46.38 -50.92
CA TYR A 571 -24.01 -46.01 -49.52
C TYR A 571 -25.40 -45.46 -49.22
N GLU A 572 -25.94 -45.84 -48.07
CA GLU A 572 -27.24 -45.40 -47.58
C GLU A 572 -27.06 -44.44 -46.38
N LYS A 573 -27.90 -43.39 -46.35
CA LYS A 573 -27.92 -42.38 -45.29
C LYS A 573 -28.54 -42.96 -44.02
N ILE A 574 -27.76 -43.10 -42.95
CA ILE A 574 -28.27 -43.52 -41.64
C ILE A 574 -28.74 -42.32 -40.82
N ALA A 575 -28.01 -41.22 -40.91
CA ALA A 575 -28.27 -39.98 -40.18
C ALA A 575 -27.87 -38.78 -41.05
N ASN A 576 -28.22 -37.57 -40.62
CA ASN A 576 -27.95 -36.33 -41.38
C ASN A 576 -26.48 -36.18 -41.84
N TYR A 577 -25.53 -36.78 -41.13
CA TYR A 577 -24.09 -36.67 -41.38
C TYR A 577 -23.35 -38.01 -41.55
N ARG A 578 -24.08 -39.13 -41.68
CA ARG A 578 -23.47 -40.46 -41.71
C ARG A 578 -24.05 -41.32 -42.82
N CYS A 579 -23.18 -41.84 -43.66
CA CYS A 579 -23.51 -42.82 -44.68
C CYS A 579 -22.81 -44.15 -44.36
N HIS A 580 -23.48 -45.26 -44.60
CA HIS A 580 -22.91 -46.60 -44.46
C HIS A 580 -22.99 -47.37 -45.76
N LEU A 581 -22.07 -48.30 -45.95
CA LEU A 581 -22.08 -49.18 -47.11
C LEU A 581 -23.34 -50.06 -47.06
N SER A 582 -24.15 -50.01 -48.12
CA SER A 582 -25.37 -50.81 -48.21
C SER A 582 -25.04 -52.29 -48.36
N THR A 583 -25.58 -53.12 -47.47
CA THR A 583 -25.43 -54.57 -47.56
C THR A 583 -26.16 -55.15 -48.77
N GLN A 584 -27.27 -54.53 -49.18
CA GLN A 584 -28.03 -54.94 -50.37
C GLN A 584 -27.22 -54.69 -51.63
N TRP A 585 -26.67 -53.48 -51.77
CA TRP A 585 -25.83 -53.12 -52.92
C TRP A 585 -24.61 -54.04 -53.06
N CYS A 586 -23.98 -54.41 -51.94
CA CYS A 586 -22.84 -55.33 -51.92
C CYS A 586 -23.19 -56.77 -52.31
N ASN A 587 -24.39 -57.25 -51.98
CA ASN A 587 -24.83 -58.59 -52.37
C ASN A 587 -25.19 -58.66 -53.86
N GLU A 588 -25.71 -57.56 -54.43
CA GLU A 588 -26.05 -57.47 -55.85
C GLU A 588 -24.81 -57.39 -56.76
N HIS A 589 -23.69 -56.83 -56.26
CA HIS A 589 -22.46 -56.61 -57.03
C HIS A 589 -21.33 -57.59 -56.65
N GLN A 590 -21.63 -58.65 -55.90
CA GLN A 590 -20.64 -59.64 -55.40
C GLN A 590 -19.95 -60.49 -56.49
N ASN A 591 -20.52 -60.55 -57.70
CA ASN A 591 -20.00 -61.33 -58.84
C ASN A 591 -19.04 -60.53 -59.76
N ASP A 592 -18.86 -59.24 -59.51
CA ASP A 592 -17.88 -58.44 -60.24
C ASP A 592 -16.48 -58.69 -59.65
N THR A 593 -15.59 -59.32 -60.42
CA THR A 593 -14.25 -59.75 -59.96
C THR A 593 -13.36 -58.61 -59.46
N ASN A 594 -13.76 -57.36 -59.69
CA ASN A 594 -13.08 -56.14 -59.24
C ASN A 594 -13.69 -55.49 -57.98
N LEU A 595 -14.79 -56.00 -57.40
CA LEU A 595 -15.51 -55.37 -56.29
C LEU A 595 -15.61 -56.26 -55.04
N ARG A 596 -14.55 -56.28 -54.21
CA ARG A 596 -14.59 -56.89 -52.88
C ARG A 596 -15.08 -55.88 -51.82
N CYS A 597 -16.36 -55.95 -51.48
CA CYS A 597 -17.03 -55.06 -50.52
C CYS A 597 -16.45 -55.06 -49.08
N THR A 598 -15.64 -56.05 -48.70
CA THR A 598 -15.18 -56.18 -47.30
C THR A 598 -13.78 -55.61 -47.02
N ASN A 599 -12.95 -55.43 -48.05
CA ASN A 599 -11.53 -55.06 -47.84
C ASN A 599 -11.09 -53.76 -48.53
N ASP A 600 -11.69 -53.39 -49.67
CA ASP A 600 -11.22 -52.25 -50.47
C ASP A 600 -12.12 -51.00 -50.38
N LYS A 601 -13.37 -51.15 -49.94
CA LYS A 601 -14.33 -50.05 -49.78
C LYS A 601 -14.43 -49.59 -48.31
N PRO A 602 -14.58 -48.27 -48.06
CA PRO A 602 -14.82 -47.78 -46.71
C PRO A 602 -16.18 -48.25 -46.19
N MET A 603 -16.25 -48.67 -44.94
CA MET A 603 -17.49 -49.13 -44.34
C MET A 603 -18.46 -47.97 -44.06
N LYS A 604 -17.93 -46.78 -43.78
CA LYS A 604 -18.70 -45.60 -43.37
C LYS A 604 -18.07 -44.32 -43.90
N TYR A 605 -18.93 -43.37 -44.25
CA TYR A 605 -18.58 -41.96 -44.44
C TYR A 605 -19.21 -41.12 -43.34
N VAL A 606 -18.42 -40.21 -42.76
CA VAL A 606 -18.87 -39.27 -41.73
C VAL A 606 -18.54 -37.86 -42.20
N TYR A 607 -19.54 -36.98 -42.20
CA TYR A 607 -19.38 -35.57 -42.53
C TYR A 607 -19.29 -34.77 -41.23
N SER A 608 -18.33 -33.87 -41.14
CA SER A 608 -18.15 -32.97 -40.01
C SER A 608 -17.93 -31.55 -40.52
N PHE A 609 -18.57 -30.59 -39.88
CA PHE A 609 -18.51 -29.19 -40.26
C PHE A 609 -17.94 -28.42 -39.07
N ILE A 610 -16.90 -27.63 -39.30
CA ILE A 610 -16.26 -26.82 -38.26
C ILE A 610 -16.03 -25.41 -38.77
N SER A 611 -16.18 -24.43 -37.88
CA SER A 611 -15.83 -23.02 -38.13
C SER A 611 -14.61 -22.67 -37.27
N ILE A 612 -13.60 -22.05 -37.87
CA ILE A 612 -12.40 -21.58 -37.16
C ILE A 612 -12.05 -20.15 -37.55
N PRO A 613 -11.43 -19.37 -36.65
CA PRO A 613 -10.96 -18.03 -36.98
C PRO A 613 -9.71 -18.02 -37.86
N ALA A 614 -9.63 -17.07 -38.79
CA ALA A 614 -8.45 -16.89 -39.63
C ALA A 614 -7.17 -16.63 -38.82
N LYS A 615 -7.23 -15.82 -37.75
CA LYS A 615 -6.08 -15.58 -36.85
C LYS A 615 -6.11 -16.53 -35.66
N ILE A 616 -6.01 -17.82 -35.95
CA ILE A 616 -5.79 -18.84 -34.92
C ILE A 616 -4.31 -18.87 -34.52
N ARG A 617 -4.03 -19.08 -33.22
CA ARG A 617 -2.68 -19.37 -32.73
C ARG A 617 -2.20 -20.66 -33.41
N ARG A 618 -0.91 -20.82 -33.70
CA ARG A 618 -0.39 -22.00 -34.40
C ARG A 618 0.83 -22.55 -33.66
N PRO A 619 0.97 -23.88 -33.53
CA PRO A 619 0.03 -24.92 -33.95
C PRO A 619 -1.21 -24.98 -33.04
N THR A 620 -2.40 -25.21 -33.61
CA THR A 620 -3.65 -25.39 -32.82
C THR A 620 -4.45 -26.60 -33.31
N GLU A 621 -4.99 -27.36 -32.35
CA GLU A 621 -5.97 -28.43 -32.57
C GLU A 621 -7.32 -27.83 -32.98
N ILE A 622 -7.84 -28.24 -34.14
CA ILE A 622 -9.14 -27.78 -34.65
C ILE A 622 -10.20 -28.89 -34.66
N PHE A 623 -9.78 -30.16 -34.61
CA PHE A 623 -10.70 -31.28 -34.65
C PHE A 623 -10.11 -32.52 -34.00
N ARG A 624 -10.89 -33.17 -33.12
CA ARG A 624 -10.48 -34.38 -32.39
C ARG A 624 -11.27 -35.59 -32.85
N ILE A 625 -10.55 -36.63 -33.21
CA ILE A 625 -11.10 -37.93 -33.57
C ILE A 625 -10.92 -38.85 -32.37
N ARG A 626 -12.03 -39.42 -31.87
CA ARG A 626 -12.03 -40.39 -30.77
C ARG A 626 -12.51 -41.75 -31.26
N ASN A 627 -11.81 -42.80 -30.87
CA ASN A 627 -12.21 -44.18 -31.11
C ASN A 627 -12.36 -44.93 -29.77
N SER A 628 -13.60 -45.02 -29.28
CA SER A 628 -13.92 -45.55 -27.94
C SER A 628 -14.07 -47.08 -27.88
N GLN A 629 -14.00 -47.79 -29.00
CA GLN A 629 -14.28 -49.23 -29.09
C GLN A 629 -13.08 -50.07 -29.56
N LEU A 630 -11.85 -49.62 -29.30
CA LEU A 630 -10.65 -50.37 -29.68
C LEU A 630 -10.32 -51.44 -28.65
N ASN A 631 -10.12 -52.67 -29.13
CA ASN A 631 -9.59 -53.77 -28.34
C ASN A 631 -8.06 -53.65 -28.18
N ILE A 632 -7.48 -54.31 -27.18
CA ILE A 632 -6.03 -54.27 -26.84
C ILE A 632 -5.12 -54.60 -28.06
N ASN A 633 -5.62 -55.39 -29.02
CA ASN A 633 -4.86 -55.85 -30.20
C ASN A 633 -5.14 -55.03 -31.47
N GLN A 634 -5.81 -53.89 -31.35
CA GLN A 634 -6.17 -53.03 -32.46
C GLN A 634 -5.35 -51.74 -32.45
N HIS A 635 -4.91 -51.30 -33.63
CA HIS A 635 -4.28 -50.00 -33.82
C HIS A 635 -4.91 -49.26 -35.00
N THR A 636 -4.77 -47.93 -35.01
CA THR A 636 -5.36 -47.05 -36.01
C THR A 636 -4.27 -46.29 -36.77
N GLU A 637 -4.38 -46.25 -38.09
CA GLU A 637 -3.60 -45.37 -38.94
C GLU A 637 -4.51 -44.33 -39.59
N PHE A 638 -3.97 -43.13 -39.82
CA PHE A 638 -4.72 -42.01 -40.37
C PHE A 638 -3.99 -41.42 -41.57
N ASP A 639 -4.70 -41.30 -42.69
CA ASP A 639 -4.23 -40.59 -43.88
C ASP A 639 -5.06 -39.31 -44.05
N LEU A 640 -4.39 -38.16 -44.20
CA LEU A 640 -5.02 -36.86 -44.44
C LEU A 640 -4.84 -36.44 -45.89
N ARG A 641 -5.92 -35.99 -46.53
CA ARG A 641 -5.93 -35.44 -47.90
C ARG A 641 -6.70 -34.15 -47.95
N LEU A 642 -6.20 -33.20 -48.74
CA LEU A 642 -6.94 -31.99 -49.13
C LEU A 642 -7.74 -32.32 -50.40
N ILE A 643 -9.06 -32.20 -50.34
CA ILE A 643 -9.95 -32.55 -51.45
C ILE A 643 -10.28 -31.32 -52.29
N ASN A 644 -10.71 -30.25 -51.62
CA ASN A 644 -11.12 -29.03 -52.30
C ASN A 644 -10.85 -27.80 -51.42
N VAL A 645 -10.59 -26.67 -52.06
CA VAL A 645 -10.55 -25.35 -51.42
C VAL A 645 -11.45 -24.46 -52.26
N ASN A 646 -12.62 -24.14 -51.73
CA ASN A 646 -13.54 -23.22 -52.36
C ASN A 646 -13.22 -21.80 -51.86
N ASP A 647 -12.66 -21.00 -52.76
CA ASP A 647 -12.33 -19.60 -52.49
C ASP A 647 -13.42 -18.69 -53.06
N SER A 648 -14.16 -18.05 -52.17
CA SER A 648 -15.18 -17.08 -52.56
C SER A 648 -14.58 -15.80 -53.17
N HIS A 649 -13.28 -15.53 -52.92
CA HIS A 649 -12.55 -14.36 -53.38
C HIS A 649 -11.28 -14.77 -54.13
N LYS A 650 -11.38 -14.90 -55.46
CA LYS A 650 -10.40 -15.41 -56.46
C LYS A 650 -8.91 -14.95 -56.44
N ASN A 651 -8.27 -14.61 -55.31
CA ASN A 651 -6.88 -14.12 -55.28
C ASN A 651 -6.15 -14.33 -53.92
N LEU A 652 -6.57 -15.29 -53.09
CA LEU A 652 -5.89 -15.57 -51.82
C LEU A 652 -4.90 -16.75 -51.96
N SER A 653 -3.85 -16.74 -51.12
CA SER A 653 -2.75 -17.72 -51.13
C SER A 653 -3.24 -19.17 -51.13
N GLN A 654 -2.64 -20.02 -51.96
CA GLN A 654 -3.06 -21.41 -52.20
C GLN A 654 -2.83 -22.26 -50.95
N ILE A 655 -3.91 -22.61 -50.23
CA ILE A 655 -3.86 -23.55 -49.11
C ILE A 655 -3.44 -24.93 -49.64
N THR A 656 -2.44 -25.54 -49.01
CA THR A 656 -2.00 -26.90 -49.33
C THR A 656 -2.28 -27.84 -48.15
N VAL A 657 -2.15 -29.15 -48.39
CA VAL A 657 -2.30 -30.15 -47.32
C VAL A 657 -1.30 -29.92 -46.18
N ASP A 658 -0.14 -29.30 -46.46
CA ASP A 658 0.90 -28.98 -45.46
C ASP A 658 0.47 -27.92 -44.44
N ASN A 659 -0.63 -27.22 -44.69
CA ASN A 659 -1.25 -26.34 -43.70
C ASN A 659 -1.83 -27.14 -42.53
N PHE A 660 -2.07 -28.44 -42.72
CA PHE A 660 -2.72 -29.33 -41.77
C PHE A 660 -1.82 -30.51 -41.39
N GLN A 661 -1.99 -31.01 -40.18
CA GLN A 661 -1.33 -32.24 -39.75
C GLN A 661 -2.25 -33.03 -38.84
N ILE A 662 -2.31 -34.34 -39.06
CA ILE A 662 -2.93 -35.27 -38.11
C ILE A 662 -1.86 -35.88 -37.21
N LYS A 663 -2.03 -35.76 -35.89
CA LYS A 663 -1.19 -36.44 -34.89
C LYS A 663 -2.02 -37.40 -34.08
N SER A 664 -1.51 -38.62 -33.91
CA SER A 664 -2.06 -39.61 -32.99
C SER A 664 -1.13 -39.73 -31.80
N PHE A 665 -1.62 -39.41 -30.61
CA PHE A 665 -0.86 -39.54 -29.35
C PHE A 665 -1.28 -40.78 -28.56
N SER A 666 -2.43 -41.39 -28.90
CA SER A 666 -2.87 -42.65 -28.33
C SER A 666 -3.69 -43.42 -29.37
N PRO A 667 -3.80 -44.76 -29.27
CA PRO A 667 -4.61 -45.55 -30.22
C PRO A 667 -6.07 -45.09 -30.27
N HIS A 668 -6.55 -44.42 -29.22
CA HIS A 668 -7.93 -43.95 -29.12
C HIS A 668 -8.15 -42.50 -29.59
N ASN A 669 -7.09 -41.70 -29.80
CA ASN A 669 -7.25 -40.27 -30.12
C ASN A 669 -6.28 -39.80 -31.21
N ALA A 670 -6.85 -39.16 -32.23
CA ALA A 670 -6.11 -38.38 -33.21
C ALA A 670 -6.61 -36.94 -33.25
N TYR A 671 -5.71 -36.03 -33.60
CA TYR A 671 -5.92 -34.58 -33.54
C TYR A 671 -5.52 -33.98 -34.88
N LEU A 672 -6.46 -33.31 -35.53
CA LEU A 672 -6.21 -32.48 -36.69
C LEU A 672 -5.76 -31.10 -36.21
N MET A 673 -4.58 -30.70 -36.64
CA MET A 673 -3.95 -29.44 -36.27
C MET A 673 -3.72 -28.56 -37.48
N VAL A 674 -3.81 -27.25 -37.26
CA VAL A 674 -3.40 -26.23 -38.22
C VAL A 674 -1.97 -25.81 -37.89
N LEU A 675 -1.07 -25.89 -38.88
CA LEU A 675 0.35 -25.57 -38.75
C LEU A 675 0.73 -24.22 -39.38
N LYS A 676 0.04 -23.84 -40.46
CA LYS A 676 0.34 -22.63 -41.25
C LYS A 676 -0.84 -21.68 -41.26
N GLU A 677 -0.58 -20.45 -41.68
CA GLU A 677 -1.62 -19.42 -41.79
C GLU A 677 -2.70 -19.81 -42.80
N LEU A 678 -3.93 -19.40 -42.50
CA LEU A 678 -5.11 -19.67 -43.30
C LEU A 678 -5.73 -18.32 -43.70
N SER A 679 -6.19 -18.21 -44.95
CA SER A 679 -6.85 -16.99 -45.41
C SER A 679 -8.32 -16.98 -45.01
N PRO A 680 -8.89 -15.82 -44.63
CA PRO A 680 -10.30 -15.72 -44.23
C PRO A 680 -11.26 -15.95 -45.40
N LEU A 681 -12.52 -16.27 -45.08
CA LEU A 681 -13.63 -16.45 -46.03
C LEU A 681 -13.41 -17.58 -47.05
N GLN A 682 -12.70 -18.63 -46.62
CA GLN A 682 -12.42 -19.82 -47.41
C GLN A 682 -13.07 -21.05 -46.81
N GLU A 683 -13.45 -21.98 -47.68
CA GLU A 683 -14.03 -23.26 -47.30
C GLU A 683 -13.12 -24.39 -47.78
N ILE A 684 -12.76 -25.28 -46.87
CA ILE A 684 -11.76 -26.33 -47.12
C ILE A 684 -12.41 -27.67 -46.86
N GLU A 685 -12.38 -28.54 -47.85
CA GLU A 685 -12.77 -29.93 -47.70
C GLU A 685 -11.54 -30.80 -47.47
N LEU A 686 -11.43 -31.36 -46.27
CA LEU A 686 -10.41 -32.34 -45.90
C LEU A 686 -11.03 -33.74 -45.84
N GLU A 687 -10.27 -34.72 -46.28
CA GLU A 687 -10.61 -36.13 -46.14
C GLU A 687 -9.61 -36.81 -45.21
N ILE A 688 -10.13 -37.41 -44.15
CA ILE A 688 -9.35 -38.20 -43.20
C ILE A 688 -9.78 -39.64 -43.34
N GLN A 689 -8.88 -40.49 -43.83
CA GLN A 689 -9.09 -41.92 -43.91
C GLN A 689 -8.53 -42.58 -42.65
N MET A 690 -9.42 -43.15 -41.84
CA MET A 690 -9.06 -43.93 -40.65
C MET A 690 -9.06 -45.41 -41.02
N LYS A 691 -7.91 -46.07 -40.87
CA LYS A 691 -7.73 -47.51 -41.07
C LYS A 691 -7.56 -48.19 -39.73
N ILE A 692 -8.40 -49.18 -39.43
CA ILE A 692 -8.32 -49.96 -38.20
C ILE A 692 -7.71 -51.32 -38.52
N PHE A 693 -6.61 -51.66 -37.86
CA PHE A 693 -5.92 -52.94 -38.01
C PHE A 693 -6.08 -53.80 -36.76
N THR A 694 -6.32 -55.10 -36.93
CA THR A 694 -6.32 -56.10 -35.85
C THR A 694 -5.22 -57.12 -36.15
N ASN A 695 -4.25 -57.32 -35.26
CA ASN A 695 -3.11 -58.23 -35.49
C ASN A 695 -2.40 -58.00 -36.86
N LYS A 696 -2.21 -56.72 -37.26
CA LYS A 696 -1.63 -56.29 -38.56
C LYS A 696 -2.48 -56.57 -39.81
N ILE A 697 -3.73 -57.04 -39.65
CA ILE A 697 -4.68 -57.21 -40.75
C ILE A 697 -5.64 -56.02 -40.76
N LEU A 698 -5.81 -55.39 -41.92
CA LEU A 698 -6.79 -54.31 -42.10
C LEU A 698 -8.20 -54.86 -41.87
N ASN A 699 -8.89 -54.33 -40.88
CA ASN A 699 -10.21 -54.79 -40.45
C ASN A 699 -11.33 -53.88 -40.97
N SER A 700 -11.11 -52.55 -40.97
CA SER A 700 -12.11 -51.62 -41.50
C SER A 700 -11.47 -50.29 -41.90
N ILE A 701 -12.11 -49.62 -42.86
CA ILE A 701 -11.78 -48.26 -43.28
C ILE A 701 -13.00 -47.38 -43.01
N THR A 702 -12.78 -46.21 -42.40
CA THR A 702 -13.79 -45.15 -42.27
C THR A 702 -13.24 -43.88 -42.90
N ILE A 703 -14.05 -43.22 -43.73
CA ILE A 703 -13.68 -41.93 -44.32
C ILE A 703 -14.45 -40.83 -43.59
N MET A 704 -13.73 -39.81 -43.15
CA MET A 704 -14.29 -38.60 -42.57
C MET A 704 -14.05 -37.42 -43.51
N LYS A 705 -15.12 -36.77 -43.93
CA LYS A 705 -15.10 -35.52 -44.68
C LYS A 705 -15.24 -34.38 -43.69
N VAL A 706 -14.18 -33.62 -43.47
CA VAL A 706 -14.17 -32.46 -42.57
C VAL A 706 -14.20 -31.20 -43.42
N LEU A 707 -15.33 -30.51 -43.40
CA LEU A 707 -15.51 -29.22 -44.03
C LEU A 707 -15.17 -28.13 -43.01
N VAL A 708 -14.12 -27.38 -43.32
CA VAL A 708 -13.58 -26.32 -42.46
C VAL A 708 -13.90 -24.98 -43.09
N TYR A 709 -14.71 -24.18 -42.40
CA TYR A 709 -14.94 -22.79 -42.76
C TYR A 709 -14.01 -21.89 -41.98
N ILE A 710 -13.30 -21.01 -42.68
CA ILE A 710 -12.41 -20.02 -42.07
C ILE A 710 -13.15 -18.70 -42.03
N ASN A 711 -13.58 -18.29 -40.83
CA ASN A 711 -14.25 -17.01 -40.66
C ASN A 711 -13.21 -15.86 -40.61
N GLN A 712 -13.67 -14.64 -40.89
CA GLN A 712 -12.83 -13.44 -40.87
C GLN A 712 -12.65 -12.82 -39.48
N TYR A 713 -13.47 -13.22 -38.51
CA TYR A 713 -13.57 -12.55 -37.23
C TYR A 713 -12.85 -13.33 -36.12
N ASN A 714 -12.01 -12.65 -35.34
CA ASN A 714 -11.33 -13.28 -34.20
C ASN A 714 -12.09 -12.94 -32.92
N PHE A 715 -13.06 -13.78 -32.58
CA PHE A 715 -13.70 -13.69 -31.27
C PHE A 715 -12.95 -14.63 -30.33
N TYR A 716 -12.16 -14.03 -29.43
CA TYR A 716 -11.62 -14.78 -28.30
C TYR A 716 -12.79 -15.10 -27.35
N PRO A 717 -12.93 -16.36 -26.92
CA PRO A 717 -13.88 -16.71 -25.86
C PRO A 717 -13.53 -16.06 -24.52
#